data_AF-A0A7C3NLB1-F1
#
_entry.id   AF-A0A7C3NLB1-F1
#
_cell.length_a   1.000
_cell.length_b   1.000
_cell.length_c   1.000
_cell.angle_alpha   90.00
_cell.angle_beta   90.00
_cell.angle_gamma   90.00
#
_symmetry.space_group_name_H-M   'P 1'
#
loop_
_entity.id
_entity.type
_entity.pdbx_description
1 polymer ?
#
loop_
_entity_poly.entity_id
_entity_poly.type
_entity_poly.pdbx_seq_one_letter_code
_entity_poly.pdbx_strand_id
1 'polypeptide(L)'
;MNVFKKLFLLVVTAANVVPVYTFAGLLDTMEPGYWYEIPNSKISTVLPSPTPPGMVGPAAITTAWSGGFLDTRRNRYVVMGGGHGDYAGNEIYGFSLDTFQWSRIWGPTPNEQIPSLSSGGNRELYLDGNPASRHTYSGIQYLPNIDRYFVHGGSLWSGSGGMGLYTWHFDPNTSTWSQRADVSSCYSEPAEPYSVYDSVNGKVYVHKYNSLCQYDPISNIWTKRGGFGPGVSSRSTAVFDSARKLFCMIGGGSTLCYDMNSIGNTIQLQTVATTGDKTAENASYPGVDYDPISKQIIAWVGGTDVYALDLTTKAWTRVPAAANNTVTPMSPAATGTHGRWRYIQSKNIFIVVNSIDRNVYAYKLYPGGGTPTVSTSLAAPTNLQIVGMTTPPTTQPPAGPVNITTRQWIALRLPNLKDLPLDGGAKHMTAALNPRNGRVYFVGGDYNVMGGSYVQQVASLSIKERLDDISNPNAGWRVDHPACNGPGGLTPKHPDFVGWFWDEARGKFWYVPGTEVLADTNCSGETQSKISDPNFTWGRILQFDPTTNSFSNIADAGMGANATWFSVLDPVFNRILRPRYSGGNGSNLDVFDIASNSWTTRQLGPYNSVGGEIHLEHTYLAVDRAGRWVYGISENSSRLHRFSLDLPLNKDGTYAIEDLGPVPVGDNEHKIVWDPYNRVLLYASLWNSAFYAYHPDTRQWENLGVTASNGFTASGKILFYDETNNVLGWFGHSDPSPHLQSMPYLFLYRYAPISNNNN
;
A
#
# COMPACT_ATOMS: atom_id res chain seq x y z
N MET A 1 82.52 -25.13 22.55
CA MET A 1 82.05 -25.07 23.95
C MET A 1 81.07 -23.92 24.08
N ASN A 2 79.89 -24.20 24.64
CA ASN A 2 78.96 -23.26 25.32
C ASN A 2 78.31 -22.19 24.42
N VAL A 3 77.06 -22.35 23.95
CA VAL A 3 75.76 -22.56 24.63
C VAL A 3 75.30 -21.34 25.45
N PHE A 4 74.09 -20.88 25.11
CA PHE A 4 73.16 -19.92 25.73
C PHE A 4 73.32 -18.41 25.45
N LYS A 5 72.56 -17.93 24.45
CA LYS A 5 71.87 -16.63 24.52
C LYS A 5 70.39 -16.83 24.20
N LYS A 6 69.53 -16.55 25.19
CA LYS A 6 68.06 -16.54 25.09
C LYS A 6 67.64 -15.50 24.03
N LEU A 7 66.90 -15.93 23.00
CA LEU A 7 66.19 -15.05 22.09
C LEU A 7 64.68 -15.23 22.37
N PHE A 8 64.02 -14.14 22.78
CA PHE A 8 62.59 -14.08 22.97
C PHE A 8 61.88 -14.25 21.62
N LEU A 9 60.95 -15.20 21.55
CA LEU A 9 60.11 -15.48 20.40
C LEU A 9 59.00 -14.42 20.34
N LEU A 10 59.04 -13.54 19.33
CA LEU A 10 57.92 -12.67 18.99
C LEU A 10 57.00 -13.45 18.03
N VAL A 11 55.85 -13.91 18.52
CA VAL A 11 54.81 -14.51 17.68
C VAL A 11 54.10 -13.38 16.94
N VAL A 12 54.35 -13.26 15.64
CA VAL A 12 53.55 -12.42 14.74
C VAL A 12 52.33 -13.24 14.33
N THR A 13 51.18 -12.97 14.93
CA THR A 13 49.89 -13.46 14.42
C THR A 13 49.51 -12.65 13.18
N ALA A 14 49.61 -13.26 12.00
CA ALA A 14 48.96 -12.76 10.81
C ALA A 14 47.44 -12.86 11.01
N ALA A 15 46.78 -11.73 11.23
CA ALA A 15 45.33 -11.67 11.18
C ALA A 15 44.88 -11.84 9.73
N ASN A 16 44.38 -13.02 9.38
CA ASN A 16 43.60 -13.21 8.17
C ASN A 16 42.34 -12.34 8.30
N VAL A 17 42.33 -11.20 7.62
CA VAL A 17 41.12 -10.41 7.42
C VAL A 17 40.25 -11.20 6.45
N VAL A 18 39.35 -12.02 6.98
CA VAL A 18 38.25 -12.59 6.20
C VAL A 18 37.27 -11.45 5.95
N PRO A 19 36.92 -11.12 4.69
CA PRO A 19 35.91 -10.11 4.44
C PRO A 19 34.58 -10.62 5.02
N VAL A 20 33.97 -9.84 5.89
CA VAL A 20 32.58 -10.08 6.32
C VAL A 20 31.70 -9.68 5.14
N TYR A 21 31.46 -10.61 4.22
CA TYR A 21 30.38 -10.47 3.25
C TYR A 21 29.08 -10.59 4.03
N THR A 22 28.24 -9.55 4.00
CA THR A 22 26.85 -9.70 4.38
C THR A 22 26.23 -10.75 3.46
N PHE A 23 25.53 -11.75 4.01
CA PHE A 23 24.96 -12.87 3.24
C PHE A 23 24.12 -12.40 2.02
N ALA A 24 23.49 -11.23 2.10
CA ALA A 24 22.72 -10.61 1.01
C ALA A 24 23.51 -10.31 -0.27
N GLY A 25 24.84 -10.10 -0.19
CA GLY A 25 25.69 -9.78 -1.33
C GLY A 25 26.14 -10.99 -2.15
N LEU A 26 25.99 -12.22 -1.62
CA LEU A 26 26.45 -13.42 -2.30
C LEU A 26 25.62 -13.76 -3.55
N LEU A 27 24.29 -13.56 -3.49
CA LEU A 27 23.41 -13.77 -4.66
C LEU A 27 23.72 -12.79 -5.79
N ASP A 28 24.20 -11.59 -5.46
CA ASP A 28 24.57 -10.55 -6.45
C ASP A 28 25.84 -10.93 -7.23
N THR A 29 26.69 -11.78 -6.64
CA THR A 29 27.97 -12.23 -7.21
C THR A 29 27.94 -13.63 -7.81
N MET A 30 26.77 -14.28 -7.88
CA MET A 30 26.66 -15.61 -8.49
C MET A 30 27.05 -15.58 -9.96
N GLU A 31 27.85 -16.56 -10.37
CA GLU A 31 28.24 -16.77 -11.76
C GLU A 31 27.15 -17.50 -12.56
N PRO A 32 27.01 -17.22 -13.87
CA PRO A 32 26.04 -17.90 -14.73
C PRO A 32 26.24 -19.42 -14.77
N GLY A 33 25.14 -20.17 -14.78
CA GLY A 33 25.11 -21.62 -14.80
C GLY A 33 25.23 -22.29 -13.43
N TYR A 34 25.35 -21.53 -12.33
CA TYR A 34 25.50 -22.09 -10.99
C TYR A 34 24.21 -22.06 -10.18
N TRP A 35 24.01 -23.13 -9.43
CA TRP A 35 23.04 -23.21 -8.34
C TRP A 35 23.71 -22.86 -7.01
N TYR A 36 22.93 -22.25 -6.14
CA TYR A 36 23.31 -21.96 -4.77
C TYR A 36 22.22 -22.43 -3.81
N GLU A 37 22.60 -23.20 -2.80
CA GLU A 37 21.70 -23.57 -1.70
C GLU A 37 21.84 -22.53 -0.59
N ILE A 38 20.75 -21.85 -0.26
CA ILE A 38 20.76 -20.85 0.82
C ILE A 38 20.64 -21.61 2.15
N PRO A 39 21.68 -21.68 3.00
CA PRO A 39 21.63 -22.49 4.20
C PRO A 39 20.62 -21.93 5.21
N ASN A 40 20.11 -22.80 6.10
CA ASN A 40 19.20 -22.44 7.20
C ASN A 40 17.90 -21.74 6.76
N SER A 41 17.39 -22.10 5.60
CA SER A 41 16.22 -21.46 4.98
C SER A 41 15.04 -22.43 4.85
N LYS A 42 14.83 -23.30 5.84
CA LYS A 42 13.70 -24.23 5.88
C LYS A 42 12.44 -23.52 6.41
N ILE A 43 11.32 -23.63 5.69
CA ILE A 43 10.02 -23.11 6.14
C ILE A 43 9.60 -23.79 7.45
N SER A 44 9.98 -25.06 7.67
CA SER A 44 9.59 -25.83 8.86
C SER A 44 10.03 -25.19 10.19
N THR A 45 10.97 -24.25 10.15
CA THR A 45 11.44 -23.50 11.33
C THR A 45 10.45 -22.46 11.85
N VAL A 46 9.45 -22.06 11.06
CA VAL A 46 8.48 -21.02 11.41
C VAL A 46 7.02 -21.50 11.32
N LEU A 47 6.81 -22.81 11.41
CA LEU A 47 5.48 -23.40 11.40
C LEU A 47 4.65 -23.01 12.64
N PRO A 48 3.31 -23.02 12.50
CA PRO A 48 2.42 -22.84 13.64
C PRO A 48 2.57 -23.92 14.73
N SER A 49 2.38 -23.48 15.97
CA SER A 49 2.16 -24.34 17.13
C SER A 49 0.97 -23.76 17.93
N PRO A 50 -0.14 -24.51 18.11
CA PRO A 50 -0.37 -25.87 17.61
C PRO A 50 -0.47 -25.93 16.08
N THR A 51 -0.16 -27.10 15.51
CA THR A 51 -0.26 -27.33 14.07
C THR A 51 -1.72 -27.46 13.62
N PRO A 52 -2.15 -26.78 12.54
CA PRO A 52 -3.47 -26.95 11.94
C PRO A 52 -3.76 -28.38 11.47
N PRO A 53 -5.04 -28.80 11.48
CA PRO A 53 -5.44 -30.14 11.09
C PRO A 53 -5.19 -30.41 9.60
N GLY A 54 -5.05 -31.69 9.24
CA GLY A 54 -4.86 -32.14 7.87
C GLY A 54 -4.26 -33.54 7.79
N MET A 55 -4.60 -34.32 6.77
CA MET A 55 -4.08 -35.69 6.57
C MET A 55 -2.59 -35.70 6.25
N VAL A 56 -2.12 -34.68 5.52
CA VAL A 56 -0.70 -34.52 5.14
C VAL A 56 0.03 -33.63 6.15
N GLY A 57 -0.68 -32.66 6.74
CA GLY A 57 -0.10 -31.68 7.65
C GLY A 57 0.71 -30.60 6.91
N PRO A 58 1.60 -29.87 7.61
CA PRO A 58 2.30 -28.70 7.06
C PRO A 58 3.11 -28.95 5.79
N ALA A 59 3.51 -30.19 5.49
CA ALA A 59 4.21 -30.50 4.24
C ALA A 59 3.40 -30.04 3.01
N ALA A 60 2.06 -30.08 3.08
CA ALA A 60 1.14 -29.66 2.04
C ALA A 60 1.26 -28.18 1.62
N ILE A 61 1.89 -27.32 2.45
CA ILE A 61 2.25 -25.94 2.07
C ILE A 61 3.07 -25.93 0.76
N THR A 62 3.85 -27.00 0.52
CA THR A 62 4.68 -27.14 -0.69
C THR A 62 4.39 -28.40 -1.50
N THR A 63 3.91 -29.47 -0.89
CA THR A 63 3.70 -30.76 -1.57
C THR A 63 2.28 -30.94 -2.12
N ALA A 64 1.31 -30.13 -1.72
CA ALA A 64 0.02 -30.04 -2.41
C ALA A 64 0.15 -29.11 -3.62
N TRP A 65 -0.95 -28.88 -4.33
CA TRP A 65 -1.05 -27.93 -5.45
C TRP A 65 -1.05 -26.47 -4.95
N SER A 66 -0.09 -26.15 -4.09
CA SER A 66 0.18 -24.84 -3.50
C SER A 66 1.20 -24.10 -4.35
N GLY A 67 1.30 -22.78 -4.22
CA GLY A 67 2.12 -21.96 -5.08
C GLY A 67 2.95 -20.90 -4.37
N GLY A 68 3.53 -20.00 -5.16
CA GLY A 68 4.27 -18.84 -4.66
C GLY A 68 4.31 -17.66 -5.63
N PHE A 69 4.76 -16.52 -5.10
CA PHE A 69 4.96 -15.29 -5.85
C PHE A 69 6.06 -14.43 -5.22
N LEU A 70 6.46 -13.36 -5.90
CA LEU A 70 7.46 -12.41 -5.41
C LEU A 70 6.78 -11.10 -5.00
N ASP A 71 6.88 -10.73 -3.72
CA ASP A 71 6.66 -9.36 -3.27
C ASP A 71 7.91 -8.53 -3.63
N THR A 72 7.82 -7.84 -4.78
CA THR A 72 8.90 -7.02 -5.33
C THR A 72 9.14 -5.74 -4.55
N ARG A 73 8.21 -5.30 -3.68
CA ARG A 73 8.36 -4.09 -2.88
C ARG A 73 9.18 -4.34 -1.60
N ARG A 74 9.01 -5.52 -1.01
CA ARG A 74 9.72 -5.93 0.23
C ARG A 74 10.88 -6.88 -0.01
N ASN A 75 11.28 -7.10 -1.28
CA ASN A 75 12.27 -8.12 -1.67
C ASN A 75 12.00 -9.46 -0.98
N ARG A 76 10.76 -9.95 -1.08
CA ARG A 76 10.29 -11.08 -0.30
C ARG A 76 9.64 -12.12 -1.18
N TYR A 77 10.16 -13.32 -1.13
CA TYR A 77 9.59 -14.47 -1.81
C TYR A 77 8.52 -15.12 -0.92
N VAL A 78 7.31 -15.32 -1.43
CA VAL A 78 6.13 -15.69 -0.65
C VAL A 78 5.60 -17.06 -1.08
N VAL A 79 5.27 -17.89 -0.09
CA VAL A 79 4.68 -19.22 -0.28
C VAL A 79 3.45 -19.35 0.62
N MET A 80 2.37 -19.89 0.07
CA MET A 80 1.14 -20.19 0.80
C MET A 80 0.37 -21.32 0.12
N GLY A 81 -0.50 -21.96 0.87
CA GLY A 81 -1.37 -23.03 0.38
C GLY A 81 -1.65 -24.05 1.47
N GLY A 82 -1.85 -25.30 1.08
CA GLY A 82 -2.59 -26.28 1.87
C GLY A 82 -3.89 -26.56 1.13
N GLY A 83 -5.01 -26.69 1.85
CA GLY A 83 -6.35 -26.91 1.29
C GLY A 83 -6.77 -28.38 1.20
N HIS A 84 -7.95 -28.60 0.62
CA HIS A 84 -8.61 -29.91 0.53
C HIS A 84 -8.62 -30.62 1.89
N GLY A 85 -8.24 -31.89 1.96
CA GLY A 85 -8.06 -32.62 3.21
C GLY A 85 -6.61 -32.69 3.65
N ASP A 86 -5.70 -32.01 2.94
CA ASP A 86 -4.26 -32.13 3.13
C ASP A 86 -3.79 -31.32 4.33
N TYR A 87 -4.19 -30.04 4.40
CA TYR A 87 -3.81 -29.11 5.47
C TYR A 87 -4.74 -27.89 5.56
N ALA A 88 -5.19 -27.56 6.76
CA ALA A 88 -6.14 -26.48 7.00
C ALA A 88 -5.49 -25.13 7.34
N GLY A 89 -4.16 -25.09 7.51
CA GLY A 89 -3.48 -23.83 7.80
C GLY A 89 -3.55 -22.89 6.61
N ASN A 90 -3.99 -21.66 6.86
CA ASN A 90 -4.10 -20.59 5.86
C ASN A 90 -2.96 -19.56 6.00
N GLU A 91 -1.84 -19.95 6.60
CA GLU A 91 -0.71 -19.05 6.83
C GLU A 91 -0.05 -18.58 5.54
N ILE A 92 0.55 -17.40 5.63
CA ILE A 92 1.37 -16.82 4.57
C ILE A 92 2.83 -16.79 5.05
N TYR A 93 3.73 -17.46 4.32
CA TYR A 93 5.15 -17.48 4.63
C TYR A 93 5.92 -16.56 3.70
N GLY A 94 6.81 -15.75 4.28
CA GLY A 94 7.65 -14.81 3.56
C GLY A 94 9.12 -15.03 3.84
N PHE A 95 9.90 -15.26 2.78
CA PHE A 95 11.36 -15.35 2.80
C PHE A 95 11.97 -14.02 2.40
N SER A 96 12.67 -13.36 3.33
CA SER A 96 13.37 -12.11 3.04
C SER A 96 14.65 -12.41 2.25
N LEU A 97 14.82 -11.76 1.09
CA LEU A 97 16.04 -11.88 0.28
C LEU A 97 17.21 -11.07 0.83
N ASP A 98 16.95 -10.21 1.82
CA ASP A 98 17.98 -9.41 2.49
C ASP A 98 18.59 -10.15 3.69
N THR A 99 17.77 -10.93 4.41
CA THR A 99 18.19 -11.63 5.63
C THR A 99 18.28 -13.15 5.47
N PHE A 100 17.72 -13.70 4.40
CA PHE A 100 17.54 -15.14 4.18
C PHE A 100 16.80 -15.86 5.31
N GLN A 101 15.84 -15.16 5.91
CA GLN A 101 15.00 -15.72 6.95
C GLN A 101 13.55 -15.83 6.49
N TRP A 102 12.92 -16.93 6.88
CA TRP A 102 11.47 -17.07 6.80
C TRP A 102 10.82 -16.35 7.97
N SER A 103 9.65 -15.78 7.69
CA SER A 103 8.72 -15.27 8.69
C SER A 103 7.32 -15.69 8.29
N ARG A 104 6.48 -15.91 9.29
CA ARG A 104 5.04 -16.06 9.07
C ARG A 104 4.43 -14.66 9.03
N ILE A 105 4.04 -14.22 7.85
CA ILE A 105 3.47 -12.88 7.60
C ILE A 105 2.08 -12.79 8.21
N TRP A 106 1.33 -13.90 8.18
CA TRP A 106 -0.03 -13.95 8.68
C TRP A 106 -0.43 -15.38 9.07
N GLY A 107 -1.38 -15.49 9.99
CA GLY A 107 -2.07 -16.72 10.34
C GLY A 107 -1.30 -17.65 11.29
N PRO A 108 -1.84 -18.87 11.53
CA PRO A 108 -3.11 -19.33 10.98
C PRO A 108 -4.30 -18.78 11.74
N THR A 109 -5.47 -18.93 11.13
CA THR A 109 -6.73 -19.02 11.87
C THR A 109 -6.59 -20.06 13.01
N PRO A 110 -7.02 -19.74 14.25
CA PRO A 110 -6.98 -20.69 15.36
C PRO A 110 -7.72 -21.99 15.03
N ASN A 111 -7.18 -23.14 15.44
CA ASN A 111 -7.70 -24.46 15.05
C ASN A 111 -9.18 -24.66 15.40
N GLU A 112 -9.63 -24.10 16.51
CA GLU A 112 -11.03 -24.13 16.96
C GLU A 112 -11.99 -23.33 16.06
N GLN A 113 -11.46 -22.40 15.26
CA GLN A 113 -12.21 -21.62 14.26
C GLN A 113 -12.16 -22.26 12.86
N ILE A 114 -11.41 -23.36 12.69
CA ILE A 114 -11.35 -24.11 11.44
C ILE A 114 -12.48 -25.14 11.43
N PRO A 115 -13.39 -25.11 10.44
CA PRO A 115 -14.46 -26.10 10.31
C PRO A 115 -13.91 -27.53 10.19
N SER A 116 -14.58 -28.49 10.84
CA SER A 116 -14.22 -29.90 10.75
C SER A 116 -14.28 -30.41 9.30
N LEU A 117 -13.37 -31.31 8.95
CA LEU A 117 -13.30 -31.88 7.59
C LEU A 117 -14.60 -32.60 7.18
N SER A 118 -15.37 -33.10 8.15
CA SER A 118 -16.64 -33.82 7.98
C SER A 118 -17.89 -32.93 7.89
N SER A 119 -17.79 -31.62 8.14
CA SER A 119 -18.94 -30.71 8.04
C SER A 119 -19.17 -30.22 6.61
N GLY A 120 -20.41 -30.34 6.12
CA GLY A 120 -20.80 -30.09 4.74
C GLY A 120 -20.49 -28.68 4.21
N GLY A 121 -19.98 -28.67 2.98
CA GLY A 121 -19.83 -27.52 2.09
C GLY A 121 -18.39 -27.04 1.96
N ASN A 122 -17.87 -26.95 0.74
CA ASN A 122 -16.66 -26.18 0.46
C ASN A 122 -16.89 -24.75 0.93
N ARG A 123 -16.14 -24.28 1.93
CA ARG A 123 -16.32 -22.95 2.51
C ARG A 123 -15.19 -22.05 2.06
N GLU A 124 -15.57 -20.89 1.53
CA GLU A 124 -14.60 -19.83 1.23
C GLU A 124 -14.02 -19.21 2.51
N LEU A 125 -14.76 -19.31 3.62
CA LEU A 125 -14.46 -18.68 4.90
C LEU A 125 -14.35 -19.70 6.03
N TYR A 126 -13.39 -19.47 6.92
CA TYR A 126 -13.38 -20.04 8.27
C TYR A 126 -14.28 -19.26 9.22
N LEU A 127 -14.45 -19.77 10.45
CA LEU A 127 -15.40 -19.20 11.42
C LEU A 127 -14.97 -17.83 11.95
N ASP A 128 -13.69 -17.50 11.82
CA ASP A 128 -13.12 -16.19 12.12
C ASP A 128 -13.32 -15.15 11.00
N GLY A 129 -13.96 -15.54 9.89
CA GLY A 129 -14.19 -14.68 8.73
C GLY A 129 -12.99 -14.52 7.79
N ASN A 130 -11.89 -15.25 8.02
CA ASN A 130 -10.75 -15.26 7.12
C ASN A 130 -10.88 -16.33 6.03
N PRO A 131 -10.18 -16.18 4.89
CA PRO A 131 -10.25 -17.14 3.81
C PRO A 131 -9.77 -18.52 4.24
N ALA A 132 -10.49 -19.55 3.81
CA ALA A 132 -10.07 -20.92 4.01
C ALA A 132 -8.76 -21.21 3.28
N SER A 133 -7.95 -22.10 3.87
CA SER A 133 -6.78 -22.68 3.20
C SER A 133 -7.20 -23.35 1.90
N ARG A 134 -6.31 -23.33 0.90
CA ARG A 134 -6.61 -23.84 -0.43
C ARG A 134 -5.40 -24.34 -1.20
N HIS A 135 -5.64 -25.30 -2.08
CA HIS A 135 -4.74 -25.59 -3.20
C HIS A 135 -4.77 -24.35 -4.09
N THR A 136 -3.71 -23.55 -4.08
CA THR A 136 -3.71 -22.25 -4.76
C THR A 136 -3.45 -22.36 -6.26
N TYR A 137 -2.81 -23.44 -6.71
CA TYR A 137 -2.29 -23.59 -8.07
C TYR A 137 -1.51 -22.33 -8.48
N SER A 138 -1.74 -21.82 -9.69
CA SER A 138 -1.25 -20.54 -10.16
C SER A 138 -2.21 -19.38 -9.88
N GLY A 139 -3.15 -19.52 -8.93
CA GLY A 139 -4.20 -18.54 -8.60
C GLY A 139 -3.78 -17.43 -7.62
N ILE A 140 -2.48 -17.25 -7.39
CA ILE A 140 -1.95 -16.26 -6.44
C ILE A 140 -0.91 -15.35 -7.08
N GLN A 141 -0.99 -14.05 -6.80
CA GLN A 141 -0.10 -13.03 -7.37
C GLN A 141 0.22 -11.93 -6.34
N TYR A 142 1.38 -11.30 -6.47
CA TYR A 142 1.60 -9.97 -5.88
C TYR A 142 1.14 -8.90 -6.87
N LEU A 143 0.48 -7.87 -6.37
CA LEU A 143 0.00 -6.71 -7.14
C LEU A 143 0.77 -5.46 -6.72
N PRO A 144 1.94 -5.16 -7.33
CA PRO A 144 2.75 -4.00 -6.97
C PRO A 144 2.04 -2.66 -7.06
N ASN A 145 1.08 -2.52 -7.97
CA ASN A 145 0.35 -1.26 -8.21
C ASN A 145 -0.58 -0.85 -7.07
N ILE A 146 -0.99 -1.79 -6.22
CA ILE A 146 -1.82 -1.51 -5.03
C ILE A 146 -1.27 -2.14 -3.74
N ASP A 147 -0.08 -2.75 -3.81
CA ASP A 147 0.57 -3.45 -2.72
C ASP A 147 -0.36 -4.47 -2.02
N ARG A 148 -0.86 -5.45 -2.78
CA ARG A 148 -1.76 -6.52 -2.29
C ARG A 148 -1.30 -7.89 -2.73
N TYR A 149 -1.59 -8.91 -1.93
CA TYR A 149 -1.54 -10.30 -2.38
C TYR A 149 -2.92 -10.70 -2.86
N PHE A 150 -3.00 -11.06 -4.14
CA PHE A 150 -4.19 -11.57 -4.78
C PHE A 150 -4.25 -13.08 -4.63
N VAL A 151 -5.43 -13.60 -4.25
CA VAL A 151 -5.74 -15.02 -4.22
C VAL A 151 -7.09 -15.23 -4.87
N HIS A 152 -7.18 -16.14 -5.83
CA HIS A 152 -8.42 -16.43 -6.54
C HIS A 152 -8.61 -17.93 -6.77
N GLY A 153 -9.84 -18.41 -6.58
CA GLY A 153 -10.23 -19.79 -6.87
C GLY A 153 -9.49 -20.82 -6.02
N GLY A 154 -9.22 -22.01 -6.58
CA GLY A 154 -8.45 -23.07 -5.91
C GLY A 154 -9.27 -24.02 -5.04
N SER A 155 -8.69 -25.16 -4.65
CA SER A 155 -9.41 -26.23 -3.90
C SER A 155 -9.41 -25.93 -2.42
N LEU A 156 -10.59 -25.65 -1.85
CA LEU A 156 -10.74 -25.19 -0.47
C LEU A 156 -10.54 -26.35 0.54
N TRP A 157 -10.16 -26.01 1.77
CA TRP A 157 -10.19 -26.95 2.90
C TRP A 157 -11.60 -27.54 3.06
N SER A 158 -11.73 -28.82 2.74
CA SER A 158 -12.95 -29.61 2.89
C SER A 158 -12.64 -31.09 2.62
N GLY A 159 -13.50 -31.99 3.10
CA GLY A 159 -13.35 -33.43 2.82
C GLY A 159 -13.52 -33.81 1.35
N SER A 160 -14.11 -32.94 0.52
CA SER A 160 -14.34 -33.19 -0.92
C SER A 160 -13.40 -32.42 -1.85
N GLY A 161 -12.65 -31.43 -1.34
CA GLY A 161 -11.72 -30.62 -2.12
C GLY A 161 -12.39 -29.78 -3.21
N GLY A 162 -13.64 -29.36 -3.02
CA GLY A 162 -14.27 -28.54 -4.03
C GLY A 162 -13.71 -27.12 -4.08
N MET A 163 -13.84 -26.55 -5.26
CA MET A 163 -13.11 -25.36 -5.68
C MET A 163 -13.89 -24.09 -5.31
N GLY A 164 -13.15 -23.03 -4.98
CA GLY A 164 -13.67 -21.69 -4.73
C GLY A 164 -13.82 -20.85 -6.01
N LEU A 165 -14.53 -19.73 -5.88
CA LEU A 165 -14.66 -18.67 -6.90
C LEU A 165 -14.21 -17.30 -6.40
N TYR A 166 -14.01 -17.17 -5.08
CA TYR A 166 -13.82 -15.86 -4.51
C TYR A 166 -12.42 -15.34 -4.80
N THR A 167 -12.38 -14.02 -4.95
CA THR A 167 -11.16 -13.25 -5.05
C THR A 167 -10.90 -12.61 -3.69
N TRP A 168 -9.69 -12.75 -3.20
CA TRP A 168 -9.25 -12.22 -1.93
C TRP A 168 -8.03 -11.34 -2.12
N HIS A 169 -8.02 -10.19 -1.45
CA HIS A 169 -6.80 -9.42 -1.25
C HIS A 169 -6.37 -9.52 0.21
N PHE A 170 -5.11 -9.87 0.41
CA PHE A 170 -4.40 -9.64 1.65
C PHE A 170 -3.59 -8.35 1.57
N ASP A 171 -3.71 -7.49 2.56
CA ASP A 171 -2.85 -6.32 2.74
C ASP A 171 -1.71 -6.67 3.71
N PRO A 172 -0.46 -6.79 3.23
CA PRO A 172 0.68 -7.14 4.08
C PRO A 172 1.11 -6.04 5.04
N ASN A 173 0.61 -4.80 4.91
CA ASN A 173 0.91 -3.71 5.84
C ASN A 173 0.01 -3.78 7.08
N THR A 174 -1.27 -4.09 6.88
CA THR A 174 -2.28 -4.12 7.95
C THR A 174 -2.57 -5.53 8.43
N SER A 175 -2.06 -6.55 7.73
CA SER A 175 -2.29 -7.97 8.00
C SER A 175 -3.76 -8.37 7.95
N THR A 176 -4.50 -7.81 6.98
CA THR A 176 -5.96 -8.02 6.85
C THR A 176 -6.34 -8.61 5.51
N TRP A 177 -7.29 -9.54 5.54
CA TRP A 177 -7.97 -10.07 4.36
C TRP A 177 -9.19 -9.25 3.99
N SER A 178 -9.51 -9.23 2.70
CA SER A 178 -10.69 -8.55 2.15
C SER A 178 -11.20 -9.30 0.94
N GLN A 179 -12.48 -9.63 0.93
CA GLN A 179 -13.13 -10.20 -0.25
C GLN A 179 -13.25 -9.12 -1.33
N ARG A 180 -13.04 -9.53 -2.58
CA ARG A 180 -13.10 -8.68 -3.75
C ARG A 180 -14.21 -9.11 -4.70
N ALA A 181 -14.35 -8.38 -5.80
CA ALA A 181 -15.45 -8.58 -6.72
C ALA A 181 -15.57 -10.02 -7.22
N ASP A 182 -16.81 -10.42 -7.41
CA ASP A 182 -17.19 -11.73 -7.89
C ASP A 182 -16.85 -11.88 -9.38
N VAL A 183 -16.36 -13.06 -9.76
CA VAL A 183 -15.94 -13.39 -11.14
C VAL A 183 -17.10 -13.84 -12.04
N SER A 184 -18.33 -13.82 -11.54
CA SER A 184 -19.56 -14.28 -12.22
C SER A 184 -19.86 -13.58 -13.55
N SER A 185 -19.34 -12.37 -13.78
CA SER A 185 -19.37 -11.71 -15.10
C SER A 185 -18.58 -12.48 -16.18
N CYS A 186 -17.80 -13.47 -15.76
CA CYS A 186 -16.78 -14.16 -16.52
C CYS A 186 -17.09 -15.66 -16.63
N TYR A 187 -17.31 -16.32 -15.48
CA TYR A 187 -17.72 -17.71 -15.34
C TYR A 187 -18.35 -17.99 -13.95
N SER A 188 -19.23 -18.99 -13.88
CA SER A 188 -19.94 -19.39 -12.65
C SER A 188 -19.45 -20.70 -12.03
N GLU A 189 -18.75 -21.54 -12.79
CA GLU A 189 -18.26 -22.83 -12.30
C GLU A 189 -16.83 -22.67 -11.72
N PRO A 190 -16.49 -23.28 -10.59
CA PRO A 190 -15.14 -23.22 -10.03
C PRO A 190 -14.22 -24.27 -10.68
N ALA A 191 -12.93 -23.96 -10.79
CA ALA A 191 -11.89 -24.88 -11.30
C ALA A 191 -10.48 -24.39 -10.91
N GLU A 192 -9.45 -25.13 -11.35
CA GLU A 192 -8.06 -24.71 -11.29
C GLU A 192 -7.84 -23.36 -12.02
N PRO A 193 -7.33 -22.33 -11.33
CA PRO A 193 -7.03 -21.04 -11.94
C PRO A 193 -5.59 -20.96 -12.45
N TYR A 194 -5.44 -20.40 -13.65
CA TYR A 194 -4.15 -19.99 -14.22
C TYR A 194 -4.09 -18.47 -14.21
N SER A 195 -3.40 -17.86 -13.25
CA SER A 195 -3.31 -16.40 -13.17
C SER A 195 -1.92 -15.88 -13.49
N VAL A 196 -1.86 -14.66 -14.03
CA VAL A 196 -0.64 -13.87 -14.21
C VAL A 196 -0.94 -12.39 -13.95
N TYR A 197 0.05 -11.66 -13.43
CA TYR A 197 0.01 -10.21 -13.32
C TYR A 197 0.70 -9.55 -14.53
N ASP A 198 0.01 -8.63 -15.19
CA ASP A 198 0.58 -7.82 -16.26
C ASP A 198 1.16 -6.52 -15.66
N SER A 199 2.49 -6.50 -15.54
CA SER A 199 3.23 -5.33 -15.05
C SER A 199 3.12 -4.10 -15.94
N VAL A 200 2.58 -4.24 -17.15
CA VAL A 200 2.41 -3.19 -18.17
C VAL A 200 0.98 -2.65 -18.21
N ASN A 201 0.02 -3.14 -17.42
CA ASN A 201 -1.24 -2.41 -17.21
C ASN A 201 -1.78 -2.50 -15.78
N GLY A 202 -1.09 -3.22 -14.90
CA GLY A 202 -1.48 -3.43 -13.52
C GLY A 202 -2.73 -4.29 -13.35
N LYS A 203 -3.08 -5.11 -14.36
CA LYS A 203 -4.22 -6.02 -14.32
C LYS A 203 -3.77 -7.45 -14.05
N VAL A 204 -4.69 -8.26 -13.55
CA VAL A 204 -4.48 -9.71 -13.43
C VAL A 204 -5.27 -10.39 -14.53
N TYR A 205 -4.64 -11.31 -15.25
CA TYR A 205 -5.34 -12.18 -16.19
C TYR A 205 -5.48 -13.56 -15.58
N VAL A 206 -6.68 -14.12 -15.69
CA VAL A 206 -6.99 -15.48 -15.24
C VAL A 206 -7.58 -16.25 -16.40
N HIS A 207 -6.95 -17.37 -16.73
CA HIS A 207 -7.53 -18.39 -17.58
C HIS A 207 -8.18 -19.47 -16.71
N LYS A 208 -9.39 -19.86 -17.11
CA LYS A 208 -10.12 -20.98 -16.53
C LYS A 208 -10.97 -21.67 -17.61
N TYR A 209 -10.74 -22.96 -17.83
CA TYR A 209 -11.34 -23.76 -18.93
C TYR A 209 -11.31 -23.06 -20.29
N ASN A 210 -12.42 -22.43 -20.67
CA ASN A 210 -12.61 -21.73 -21.95
C ASN A 210 -12.96 -20.25 -21.68
N SER A 211 -12.35 -19.65 -20.67
CA SER A 211 -12.58 -18.26 -20.31
C SER A 211 -11.27 -17.59 -19.95
N LEU A 212 -10.97 -16.51 -20.66
CA LEU A 212 -9.94 -15.56 -20.30
C LEU A 212 -10.64 -14.36 -19.64
N CYS A 213 -10.22 -14.08 -18.42
CA CYS A 213 -10.77 -13.05 -17.57
C CYS A 213 -9.69 -12.07 -17.17
N GLN A 214 -10.05 -10.80 -17.14
CA GLN A 214 -9.20 -9.73 -16.65
C GLN A 214 -9.81 -9.17 -15.37
N TYR A 215 -9.03 -9.13 -14.32
CA TYR A 215 -9.35 -8.42 -13.10
C TYR A 215 -8.58 -7.11 -13.03
N ASP A 216 -9.31 -6.03 -12.83
CA ASP A 216 -8.75 -4.73 -12.51
C ASP A 216 -8.73 -4.53 -10.99
N PRO A 217 -7.55 -4.54 -10.34
CA PRO A 217 -7.47 -4.40 -8.89
C PRO A 217 -7.72 -2.97 -8.40
N ILE A 218 -7.71 -1.96 -9.27
CA ILE A 218 -8.01 -0.56 -8.92
C ILE A 218 -9.52 -0.34 -8.88
N SER A 219 -10.21 -0.69 -9.98
CA SER A 219 -11.67 -0.53 -10.07
C SER A 219 -12.43 -1.69 -9.42
N ASN A 220 -11.74 -2.78 -9.05
CA ASN A 220 -12.31 -4.01 -8.51
C ASN A 220 -13.36 -4.63 -9.45
N ILE A 221 -13.03 -4.78 -10.73
CA ILE A 221 -13.96 -5.29 -11.77
C ILE A 221 -13.35 -6.47 -12.51
N TRP A 222 -14.14 -7.52 -12.70
CA TRP A 222 -13.87 -8.61 -13.62
C TRP A 222 -14.49 -8.36 -14.99
N THR A 223 -13.69 -8.49 -16.04
CA THR A 223 -14.11 -8.38 -17.44
C THR A 223 -13.71 -9.63 -18.20
N LYS A 224 -14.66 -10.25 -18.89
CA LYS A 224 -14.38 -11.35 -19.81
C LYS A 224 -13.69 -10.82 -21.06
N ARG A 225 -12.48 -11.31 -21.32
CA ARG A 225 -11.65 -10.90 -22.47
C ARG A 225 -11.66 -11.92 -23.60
N GLY A 226 -12.10 -13.15 -23.35
CA GLY A 226 -12.20 -14.18 -24.38
C GLY A 226 -12.30 -15.57 -23.80
N GLY A 227 -11.77 -16.58 -24.52
CA GLY A 227 -11.66 -17.93 -23.97
C GLY A 227 -11.90 -19.12 -24.90
N PHE A 228 -12.13 -18.93 -26.20
CA PHE A 228 -12.19 -20.05 -27.14
C PHE A 228 -10.79 -20.41 -27.65
N GLY A 229 -10.52 -21.69 -27.93
CA GLY A 229 -9.21 -22.19 -28.35
C GLY A 229 -8.97 -23.66 -27.99
N PRO A 230 -7.72 -24.15 -28.05
CA PRO A 230 -7.36 -25.51 -27.65
C PRO A 230 -7.53 -25.71 -26.15
N GLY A 231 -7.78 -26.96 -25.73
CA GLY A 231 -7.86 -27.30 -24.31
C GLY A 231 -6.51 -27.15 -23.60
N VAL A 232 -6.53 -26.61 -22.39
CA VAL A 232 -5.35 -26.50 -21.53
C VAL A 232 -5.21 -27.75 -20.68
N SER A 233 -4.00 -28.31 -20.63
CA SER A 233 -3.70 -29.44 -19.76
C SER A 233 -3.72 -28.98 -18.30
N SER A 234 -4.32 -29.77 -17.41
CA SER A 234 -4.24 -29.56 -15.95
C SER A 234 -2.83 -29.78 -15.37
N ARG A 235 -1.83 -29.97 -16.24
CA ARG A 235 -0.41 -30.14 -15.91
C ARG A 235 0.45 -28.98 -16.44
N SER A 236 -0.17 -27.90 -16.88
CA SER A 236 0.53 -26.71 -17.35
C SER A 236 0.81 -25.74 -16.20
N THR A 237 1.59 -24.70 -16.43
CA THR A 237 1.83 -23.60 -15.49
C THR A 237 1.83 -22.28 -16.23
N ALA A 238 1.31 -21.24 -15.59
CA ALA A 238 1.09 -19.93 -16.18
C ALA A 238 2.33 -19.02 -16.08
N VAL A 239 2.59 -18.24 -17.13
CA VAL A 239 3.65 -17.22 -17.18
C VAL A 239 3.24 -16.05 -18.08
N PHE A 240 3.73 -14.86 -17.78
CA PHE A 240 3.51 -13.66 -18.58
C PHE A 240 4.83 -13.15 -19.16
N ASP A 241 4.94 -13.15 -20.49
CA ASP A 241 6.01 -12.46 -21.22
C ASP A 241 5.63 -10.97 -21.30
N SER A 242 6.25 -10.15 -20.44
CA SER A 242 5.92 -8.72 -20.38
C SER A 242 6.41 -7.91 -21.58
N ALA A 243 7.43 -8.38 -22.31
CA ALA A 243 7.95 -7.66 -23.48
C ALA A 243 7.04 -7.85 -24.71
N ARG A 244 6.48 -9.05 -24.88
CA ARG A 244 5.57 -9.38 -25.98
C ARG A 244 4.09 -9.26 -25.60
N LYS A 245 3.80 -9.12 -24.30
CA LYS A 245 2.45 -9.18 -23.70
C LYS A 245 1.73 -10.49 -24.05
N LEU A 246 2.39 -11.62 -23.78
CA LEU A 246 1.79 -12.93 -23.94
C LEU A 246 1.50 -13.55 -22.58
N PHE A 247 0.26 -13.98 -22.38
CA PHE A 247 -0.10 -14.85 -21.27
C PHE A 247 -0.07 -16.30 -21.76
N CYS A 248 0.94 -17.05 -21.32
CA CYS A 248 1.18 -18.43 -21.74
C CYS A 248 0.91 -19.45 -20.63
N MET A 249 0.50 -20.65 -21.03
CA MET A 249 0.41 -21.86 -20.22
C MET A 249 1.31 -22.92 -20.86
N ILE A 250 2.28 -23.41 -20.11
CA ILE A 250 3.35 -24.29 -20.60
C ILE A 250 3.39 -25.56 -19.76
N GLY A 251 3.56 -26.71 -20.41
CA GLY A 251 3.63 -28.02 -19.78
C GLY A 251 2.50 -28.93 -20.25
N GLY A 252 2.58 -30.21 -19.92
CA GLY A 252 1.59 -31.21 -20.35
C GLY A 252 1.58 -31.47 -21.86
N GLY A 253 2.65 -31.12 -22.57
CA GLY A 253 2.83 -31.38 -24.01
C GLY A 253 2.46 -30.22 -24.92
N SER A 254 2.21 -29.02 -24.38
CA SER A 254 1.87 -27.85 -25.20
C SER A 254 2.40 -26.53 -24.62
N THR A 255 2.66 -25.58 -25.52
CA THR A 255 2.80 -24.15 -25.21
C THR A 255 1.59 -23.45 -25.80
N LEU A 256 0.73 -22.90 -24.96
CA LEU A 256 -0.48 -22.20 -25.37
C LEU A 256 -0.40 -20.75 -24.90
N CYS A 257 -0.68 -19.77 -25.75
CA CYS A 257 -0.60 -18.36 -25.38
C CYS A 257 -1.81 -17.55 -25.88
N TYR A 258 -2.24 -16.60 -25.05
CA TYR A 258 -3.06 -15.47 -25.45
C TYR A 258 -2.15 -14.30 -25.84
N ASP A 259 -2.47 -13.65 -26.96
CA ASP A 259 -1.88 -12.35 -27.30
C ASP A 259 -2.68 -11.23 -26.63
N MET A 260 -2.08 -10.62 -25.62
CA MET A 260 -2.74 -9.58 -24.80
C MET A 260 -2.68 -8.20 -25.46
N ASN A 261 -2.02 -8.05 -26.62
CA ASN A 261 -2.16 -6.87 -27.47
C ASN A 261 -3.49 -6.86 -28.24
N SER A 262 -4.16 -8.02 -28.35
CA SER A 262 -5.45 -8.11 -29.04
C SER A 262 -6.52 -7.26 -28.34
N ILE A 263 -7.20 -6.43 -29.12
CA ILE A 263 -8.28 -5.56 -28.65
C ILE A 263 -9.63 -6.30 -28.64
N GLY A 264 -10.52 -5.92 -27.72
CA GLY A 264 -11.85 -6.51 -27.58
C GLY A 264 -11.98 -7.63 -26.54
N ASN A 265 -13.12 -8.32 -26.58
CA ASN A 265 -13.56 -9.31 -25.58
C ASN A 265 -13.69 -10.74 -26.14
N THR A 266 -12.99 -11.04 -27.24
CA THR A 266 -13.05 -12.33 -27.95
C THR A 266 -11.67 -12.94 -28.19
N ILE A 267 -10.66 -12.61 -27.36
CA ILE A 267 -9.29 -13.10 -27.49
C ILE A 267 -9.27 -14.63 -27.41
N GLN A 268 -8.59 -15.24 -28.38
CA GLN A 268 -8.52 -16.68 -28.55
C GLN A 268 -7.21 -17.23 -27.97
N LEU A 269 -7.28 -18.40 -27.36
CA LEU A 269 -6.09 -19.14 -26.97
C LEU A 269 -5.48 -19.79 -28.21
N GLN A 270 -4.16 -19.69 -28.38
CA GLN A 270 -3.48 -20.24 -29.54
C GLN A 270 -2.38 -21.22 -29.14
N THR A 271 -2.23 -22.28 -29.92
CA THR A 271 -1.06 -23.15 -29.83
C THR A 271 0.15 -22.46 -30.45
N VAL A 272 1.23 -22.36 -29.67
CA VAL A 272 2.54 -21.97 -30.19
C VAL A 272 3.28 -23.24 -30.59
N ALA A 273 3.41 -23.46 -31.90
CA ALA A 273 4.19 -24.58 -32.41
C ALA A 273 5.68 -24.33 -32.14
N THR A 274 6.22 -25.00 -31.12
CA THR A 274 7.62 -24.90 -30.72
C THR A 274 8.49 -25.99 -31.36
N THR A 275 9.80 -25.75 -31.39
CA THR A 275 10.85 -26.69 -31.83
C THR A 275 11.96 -26.80 -30.77
N GLY A 276 13.01 -27.58 -31.03
CA GLY A 276 14.14 -27.72 -30.09
C GLY A 276 13.89 -28.75 -28.98
N ASP A 277 14.50 -28.54 -27.81
CA ASP A 277 14.42 -29.45 -26.67
C ASP A 277 13.10 -29.28 -25.89
N LYS A 278 12.09 -30.09 -26.23
CA LYS A 278 10.74 -30.02 -25.64
C LYS A 278 10.61 -30.63 -24.24
N THR A 279 11.70 -30.84 -23.49
CA THR A 279 11.61 -31.44 -22.15
C THR A 279 10.70 -30.64 -21.22
N ALA A 280 10.85 -29.31 -21.16
CA ALA A 280 9.95 -28.45 -20.38
C ALA A 280 8.51 -28.40 -20.94
N GLU A 281 8.41 -28.32 -22.27
CA GLU A 281 7.27 -28.71 -23.12
C GLU A 281 6.34 -29.79 -22.51
N ASN A 282 6.96 -30.96 -22.38
CA ASN A 282 6.30 -32.22 -22.09
C ASN A 282 6.23 -32.53 -20.60
N ALA A 283 6.92 -31.75 -19.76
CA ALA A 283 6.93 -31.95 -18.33
C ALA A 283 5.57 -31.66 -17.71
N SER A 284 5.28 -32.33 -16.59
CA SER A 284 4.11 -32.04 -15.78
C SER A 284 4.47 -30.95 -14.77
N TYR A 285 3.69 -29.87 -14.76
CA TYR A 285 3.81 -28.74 -13.84
C TYR A 285 5.21 -28.10 -13.75
N PRO A 286 5.83 -27.75 -14.91
CA PRO A 286 7.15 -27.12 -14.89
C PRO A 286 7.09 -25.81 -14.09
N GLY A 287 8.14 -25.54 -13.32
CA GLY A 287 8.35 -24.19 -12.81
C GLY A 287 8.67 -23.28 -13.98
N VAL A 288 7.87 -22.25 -14.24
CA VAL A 288 8.08 -21.33 -15.38
C VAL A 288 8.02 -19.90 -14.90
N ASP A 289 8.95 -19.08 -15.38
CA ASP A 289 8.89 -17.64 -15.20
C ASP A 289 9.58 -16.91 -16.36
N TYR A 290 9.31 -15.63 -16.52
CA TYR A 290 9.87 -14.81 -17.59
C TYR A 290 11.12 -14.07 -17.11
N ASP A 291 12.21 -14.18 -17.86
CA ASP A 291 13.41 -13.36 -17.66
C ASP A 291 13.35 -12.14 -18.61
N PRO A 292 13.13 -10.92 -18.08
CA PRO A 292 13.08 -9.71 -18.88
C PRO A 292 14.44 -9.27 -19.45
N ILE A 293 15.56 -9.80 -18.94
CA ILE A 293 16.91 -9.48 -19.45
C ILE A 293 17.15 -10.23 -20.76
N SER A 294 17.00 -11.56 -20.75
CA SER A 294 17.13 -12.38 -21.95
C SER A 294 15.91 -12.33 -22.88
N LYS A 295 14.76 -11.88 -22.35
CA LYS A 295 13.45 -11.86 -23.02
C LYS A 295 12.98 -13.26 -23.41
N GLN A 296 13.27 -14.24 -22.56
CA GLN A 296 12.93 -15.64 -22.72
C GLN A 296 12.09 -16.13 -21.55
N ILE A 297 11.27 -17.13 -21.81
CA ILE A 297 10.60 -17.89 -20.75
C ILE A 297 11.57 -18.97 -20.29
N ILE A 298 11.85 -19.02 -18.99
CA ILE A 298 12.77 -19.98 -18.39
C ILE A 298 11.97 -20.98 -17.56
N ALA A 299 12.16 -22.25 -17.88
CA ALA A 299 11.50 -23.37 -17.24
C ALA A 299 12.49 -24.24 -16.47
N TRP A 300 12.04 -24.77 -15.34
CA TRP A 300 12.75 -25.76 -14.52
C TRP A 300 11.84 -26.94 -14.22
N VAL A 301 12.37 -28.15 -14.42
CA VAL A 301 11.64 -29.42 -14.30
C VAL A 301 12.29 -30.38 -13.31
N GLY A 302 13.20 -29.87 -12.47
CA GLY A 302 14.05 -30.69 -11.61
C GLY A 302 15.47 -30.83 -12.13
N GLY A 303 16.38 -31.23 -11.24
CA GLY A 303 17.80 -31.35 -11.56
C GLY A 303 18.47 -29.99 -11.73
N THR A 304 19.67 -30.00 -12.32
CA THR A 304 20.52 -28.82 -12.46
C THR A 304 20.26 -28.01 -13.72
N ASP A 305 19.52 -28.55 -14.68
CA ASP A 305 19.34 -27.93 -15.97
C ASP A 305 18.10 -27.05 -15.98
N VAL A 306 18.16 -25.99 -16.78
CA VAL A 306 17.01 -25.14 -17.08
C VAL A 306 16.77 -25.10 -18.58
N TYR A 307 15.57 -24.70 -18.99
CA TYR A 307 15.13 -24.72 -20.38
C TYR A 307 14.64 -23.34 -20.75
N ALA A 308 15.21 -22.74 -21.78
CA ALA A 308 14.85 -21.41 -22.25
C ALA A 308 14.01 -21.51 -23.53
N LEU A 309 12.83 -20.88 -23.54
CA LEU A 309 12.01 -20.68 -24.72
C LEU A 309 12.17 -19.24 -25.20
N ASP A 310 12.69 -19.10 -26.41
CA ASP A 310 12.59 -17.85 -27.16
C ASP A 310 11.31 -17.87 -28.00
N LEU A 311 10.35 -17.00 -27.67
CA LEU A 311 9.08 -16.91 -28.39
C LEU A 311 9.20 -16.24 -29.77
N THR A 312 10.32 -15.57 -30.07
CA THR A 312 10.60 -15.05 -31.43
C THR A 312 10.92 -16.20 -32.37
N THR A 313 11.84 -17.09 -31.97
CA THR A 313 12.25 -18.26 -32.77
C THR A 313 11.36 -19.48 -32.54
N LYS A 314 10.55 -19.47 -31.47
CA LYS A 314 9.72 -20.57 -30.99
C LYS A 314 10.53 -21.83 -30.74
N ALA A 315 11.77 -21.68 -30.26
CA ALA A 315 12.68 -22.79 -30.02
C ALA A 315 13.00 -22.92 -28.53
N TRP A 316 12.86 -24.13 -28.00
CA TRP A 316 13.36 -24.50 -26.69
C TRP A 316 14.85 -24.87 -26.75
N THR A 317 15.62 -24.33 -25.82
CA THR A 317 17.04 -24.64 -25.63
C THR A 317 17.26 -25.17 -24.23
N ARG A 318 17.87 -26.36 -24.11
CA ARG A 318 18.36 -26.87 -22.83
C ARG A 318 19.64 -26.15 -22.46
N VAL A 319 19.70 -25.64 -21.23
CA VAL A 319 20.85 -24.95 -20.65
C VAL A 319 21.37 -25.80 -19.49
N PRO A 320 22.47 -26.55 -19.68
CA PRO A 320 23.06 -27.31 -18.59
C PRO A 320 23.68 -26.36 -17.54
N ALA A 321 23.78 -26.82 -16.31
CA ALA A 321 24.57 -26.13 -15.30
C ALA A 321 26.06 -26.08 -15.69
N ALA A 322 26.79 -25.15 -15.08
CA ALA A 322 28.24 -25.05 -15.23
C ALA A 322 28.92 -26.38 -14.88
N ALA A 323 29.98 -26.74 -15.61
CA ALA A 323 30.60 -28.07 -15.50
C ALA A 323 31.12 -28.41 -14.08
N ASN A 324 31.45 -27.39 -13.29
CA ASN A 324 31.93 -27.48 -11.91
C ASN A 324 30.85 -27.07 -10.88
N ASN A 325 29.58 -26.95 -11.28
CA ASN A 325 28.49 -26.74 -10.34
C ASN A 325 28.35 -27.97 -9.42
N THR A 326 28.40 -27.74 -8.10
CA THR A 326 28.32 -28.82 -7.09
C THR A 326 26.97 -28.91 -6.41
N VAL A 327 26.06 -27.96 -6.65
CA VAL A 327 24.75 -27.89 -6.00
C VAL A 327 23.68 -28.46 -6.93
N THR A 328 22.95 -29.46 -6.46
CA THR A 328 21.74 -29.96 -7.11
C THR A 328 20.54 -29.47 -6.32
N PRO A 329 19.62 -28.67 -6.91
CA PRO A 329 18.43 -28.23 -6.20
C PRO A 329 17.54 -29.43 -5.86
N MET A 330 16.63 -29.21 -4.92
CA MET A 330 15.64 -30.22 -4.55
C MET A 330 14.85 -30.75 -5.76
N SER A 331 14.33 -31.98 -5.63
CA SER A 331 13.40 -32.53 -6.62
C SER A 331 12.16 -31.64 -6.77
N PRO A 332 11.56 -31.59 -7.97
CA PRO A 332 10.29 -30.90 -8.16
C PRO A 332 9.20 -31.57 -7.30
N ALA A 333 8.24 -30.78 -6.83
CA ALA A 333 7.07 -31.35 -6.15
C ALA A 333 6.22 -32.15 -7.16
N ALA A 334 5.75 -33.33 -6.77
CA ALA A 334 4.98 -34.21 -7.66
C ALA A 334 3.67 -33.59 -8.16
N THR A 335 3.10 -32.68 -7.37
CA THR A 335 1.88 -31.90 -7.65
C THR A 335 2.18 -30.54 -8.31
N GLY A 336 3.46 -30.24 -8.57
CA GLY A 336 3.89 -29.07 -9.32
C GLY A 336 4.52 -27.97 -8.50
N THR A 337 5.26 -27.10 -9.19
CA THR A 337 5.98 -25.96 -8.57
C THR A 337 5.10 -24.71 -8.46
N HIS A 338 4.11 -24.52 -9.33
CA HIS A 338 3.06 -23.48 -9.23
C HIS A 338 3.55 -22.11 -8.79
N GLY A 339 4.42 -21.48 -9.58
CA GLY A 339 4.91 -20.15 -9.26
C GLY A 339 5.90 -20.08 -8.09
N ARG A 340 6.32 -21.20 -7.52
CA ARG A 340 7.47 -21.22 -6.61
C ARG A 340 8.81 -21.09 -7.33
N TRP A 341 8.87 -21.31 -8.65
CA TRP A 341 10.00 -20.90 -9.49
C TRP A 341 9.78 -19.44 -9.90
N ARG A 342 10.63 -18.52 -9.40
CA ARG A 342 10.50 -17.08 -9.69
C ARG A 342 11.80 -16.42 -10.06
N TYR A 343 11.74 -15.54 -11.06
CA TYR A 343 12.82 -14.63 -11.39
C TYR A 343 12.81 -13.41 -10.45
N ILE A 344 13.97 -13.06 -9.92
CA ILE A 344 14.19 -11.99 -8.96
C ILE A 344 15.01 -10.89 -9.64
N GLN A 345 14.34 -9.86 -10.17
CA GLN A 345 15.01 -8.75 -10.88
C GLN A 345 16.09 -8.07 -10.03
N SER A 346 15.84 -7.86 -8.73
CA SER A 346 16.75 -7.19 -7.80
C SER A 346 18.05 -7.95 -7.56
N LYS A 347 18.11 -9.24 -7.91
CA LYS A 347 19.30 -10.10 -7.81
C LYS A 347 19.75 -10.69 -9.15
N ASN A 348 18.93 -10.56 -10.21
CA ASN A 348 19.09 -11.24 -11.50
C ASN A 348 19.34 -12.75 -11.31
N ILE A 349 18.46 -13.42 -10.56
CA ILE A 349 18.53 -14.87 -10.31
C ILE A 349 17.12 -15.47 -10.34
N PHE A 350 17.03 -16.78 -10.54
CA PHE A 350 15.83 -17.54 -10.25
C PHE A 350 15.89 -18.13 -8.85
N ILE A 351 14.76 -18.23 -8.16
CA ILE A 351 14.64 -18.82 -6.83
C ILE A 351 13.58 -19.92 -6.82
N VAL A 352 13.76 -20.94 -5.98
CA VAL A 352 12.80 -22.03 -5.81
C VAL A 352 12.82 -22.68 -4.43
N VAL A 353 11.62 -23.08 -3.98
CA VAL A 353 11.42 -24.00 -2.86
C VAL A 353 10.22 -24.91 -3.17
N ASN A 354 10.34 -26.22 -2.89
CA ASN A 354 9.30 -27.23 -3.14
C ASN A 354 9.13 -28.22 -1.97
N SER A 355 9.68 -27.89 -0.80
CA SER A 355 9.58 -28.69 0.43
C SER A 355 9.85 -27.77 1.61
N ILE A 356 9.03 -27.88 2.65
CA ILE A 356 9.21 -27.11 3.88
C ILE A 356 10.47 -27.50 4.66
N ASP A 357 11.02 -28.70 4.43
CA ASP A 357 12.16 -29.27 5.17
C ASP A 357 13.49 -29.18 4.43
N ARG A 358 13.48 -28.53 3.27
CA ARG A 358 14.66 -28.26 2.45
C ARG A 358 14.89 -26.76 2.39
N ASN A 359 16.14 -26.41 2.14
CA ASN A 359 16.54 -25.03 1.95
C ASN A 359 15.98 -24.47 0.64
N VAL A 360 15.97 -23.15 0.54
CA VAL A 360 15.71 -22.40 -0.68
C VAL A 360 16.93 -22.47 -1.61
N TYR A 361 16.69 -22.63 -2.90
CA TYR A 361 17.74 -22.66 -3.92
C TYR A 361 17.64 -21.47 -4.85
N ALA A 362 18.79 -20.94 -5.26
CA ALA A 362 18.93 -19.89 -6.26
C ALA A 362 19.70 -20.39 -7.48
N TYR A 363 19.39 -19.87 -8.66
CA TYR A 363 20.09 -20.18 -9.91
C TYR A 363 20.38 -18.90 -10.70
N LYS A 364 21.59 -18.78 -11.24
CA LYS A 364 21.99 -17.68 -12.11
C LYS A 364 22.03 -18.16 -13.54
N LEU A 365 21.23 -17.55 -14.43
CA LEU A 365 21.24 -17.92 -15.85
C LEU A 365 22.22 -17.07 -16.67
N TYR A 366 22.24 -15.75 -16.45
CA TYR A 366 23.01 -14.79 -17.22
C TYR A 366 23.89 -13.91 -16.33
N PRO A 367 25.01 -13.36 -16.85
CA PRO A 367 25.89 -12.51 -16.06
C PRO A 367 25.24 -11.18 -15.68
N GLY A 368 25.83 -10.50 -14.71
CA GLY A 368 25.42 -9.17 -14.26
C GLY A 368 24.64 -9.20 -12.94
N GLY A 369 24.77 -8.13 -12.16
CA GLY A 369 24.00 -7.95 -10.92
C GLY A 369 22.52 -7.71 -11.18
N GLY A 370 21.70 -7.88 -10.15
CA GLY A 370 20.31 -7.46 -10.22
C GLY A 370 20.17 -5.94 -10.25
N THR A 371 19.15 -5.46 -10.94
CA THR A 371 18.75 -4.05 -10.84
C THR A 371 17.61 -3.98 -9.84
N PRO A 372 17.67 -3.13 -8.80
CA PRO A 372 16.52 -2.91 -7.93
C PRO A 372 15.29 -2.66 -8.78
N THR A 373 14.17 -3.33 -8.44
CA THR A 373 12.91 -3.11 -9.14
C THR A 373 12.48 -1.67 -8.88
N VAL A 374 12.89 -0.75 -9.76
CA VAL A 374 12.27 0.57 -9.83
C VAL A 374 10.81 0.27 -10.15
N SER A 375 9.90 0.65 -9.27
CA SER A 375 8.46 0.59 -9.54
C SER A 375 8.21 1.43 -10.79
N THR A 376 8.24 0.81 -11.96
CA THR A 376 7.85 1.44 -13.20
C THR A 376 6.35 1.64 -13.11
N SER A 377 5.93 2.81 -12.63
CA SER A 377 4.63 3.34 -13.00
C SER A 377 4.58 3.34 -14.51
N LEU A 378 3.57 2.67 -15.05
CA LEU A 378 3.35 2.58 -16.47
C LEU A 378 3.41 3.93 -17.16
N ALA A 379 4.32 4.03 -18.13
CA ALA A 379 4.44 5.16 -19.02
C ALA A 379 3.13 5.31 -19.81
N ALA A 380 2.54 6.51 -19.72
CA ALA A 380 1.59 6.97 -20.73
C ALA A 380 2.29 6.98 -22.11
N PRO A 381 1.61 6.62 -23.21
CA PRO A 381 2.24 6.58 -24.53
C PRO A 381 2.76 7.98 -24.91
N THR A 382 4.02 8.00 -25.33
CA THR A 382 4.74 9.17 -25.82
C THR A 382 4.09 9.74 -27.09
N ASN A 383 3.86 11.06 -27.08
CA ASN A 383 4.10 11.92 -28.24
C ASN A 383 4.29 13.37 -27.77
N LEU A 384 5.56 13.79 -27.74
CA LEU A 384 6.10 15.02 -28.35
C LEU A 384 7.44 15.32 -27.68
N GLN A 385 8.50 15.20 -28.47
CA GLN A 385 9.84 15.65 -28.09
C GLN A 385 9.85 17.17 -27.89
N ILE A 386 10.39 17.62 -26.77
CA ILE A 386 11.04 18.93 -26.70
C ILE A 386 12.41 18.73 -26.06
N VAL A 387 13.41 19.22 -26.78
CA VAL A 387 14.83 19.13 -26.49
C VAL A 387 15.23 20.12 -25.39
N GLY A 388 16.05 19.64 -24.46
CA GLY A 388 17.05 20.44 -23.74
C GLY A 388 16.58 21.16 -22.50
N MET A 389 16.88 20.59 -21.33
CA MET A 389 17.30 21.32 -20.12
C MET A 389 17.94 20.33 -19.14
N THR A 390 19.12 20.69 -18.65
CA THR A 390 20.02 19.90 -17.81
C THR A 390 19.44 19.66 -16.41
N THR A 391 19.40 18.41 -15.97
CA THR A 391 19.02 18.00 -14.61
C THR A 391 20.13 18.29 -13.59
N PRO A 392 19.84 18.83 -12.39
CA PRO A 392 20.67 18.66 -11.21
C PRO A 392 20.36 17.31 -10.52
N PRO A 393 21.31 16.76 -9.73
CA PRO A 393 21.37 15.33 -9.45
C PRO A 393 20.34 14.83 -8.44
N THR A 394 19.69 13.73 -8.81
CA THR A 394 18.89 12.85 -7.95
C THR A 394 19.79 11.85 -7.21
N THR A 395 19.95 12.01 -5.89
CA THR A 395 20.22 10.90 -4.96
C THR A 395 19.85 11.31 -3.53
N GLN A 396 18.69 10.88 -3.03
CA GLN A 396 18.58 10.57 -1.61
C GLN A 396 17.60 9.39 -1.42
N PRO A 397 18.00 8.30 -0.74
CA PRO A 397 17.11 7.19 -0.40
C PRO A 397 16.08 7.62 0.65
N PRO A 398 14.90 6.96 0.76
CA PRO A 398 13.97 7.22 1.85
C PRO A 398 14.63 6.80 3.17
N ALA A 399 14.85 7.77 4.06
CA ALA A 399 15.29 7.48 5.42
C ALA A 399 14.16 6.80 6.21
N GLY A 400 14.52 5.88 7.12
CA GLY A 400 13.57 5.31 8.09
C GLY A 400 12.93 6.38 9.00
N PRO A 401 11.96 5.99 9.84
CA PRO A 401 11.26 6.92 10.73
C PRO A 401 12.26 7.72 11.56
N VAL A 402 12.04 9.04 11.65
CA VAL A 402 12.92 9.95 12.40
C VAL A 402 13.09 9.51 13.85
N ASN A 403 14.26 9.71 14.45
CA ASN A 403 14.49 9.29 15.82
C ASN A 403 13.99 10.34 16.82
N ILE A 404 12.77 10.16 17.34
CA ILE A 404 12.21 10.95 18.43
C ILE A 404 11.71 10.03 19.54
N THR A 405 11.84 10.47 20.80
CA THR A 405 11.37 9.71 21.96
C THR A 405 9.86 9.55 21.93
N THR A 406 9.39 8.33 22.18
CA THR A 406 7.96 8.04 22.29
C THR A 406 7.38 8.68 23.55
N ARG A 407 6.11 9.08 23.47
CA ARG A 407 5.35 9.69 24.57
C ARG A 407 5.99 10.94 25.18
N GLN A 408 6.80 11.65 24.40
CA GLN A 408 7.40 12.91 24.80
C GLN A 408 7.23 13.95 23.71
N TRP A 409 6.81 15.16 24.11
CA TRP A 409 6.72 16.29 23.21
C TRP A 409 8.10 16.94 23.00
N ILE A 410 8.43 17.19 21.74
CA ILE A 410 9.58 17.97 21.31
C ILE A 410 9.06 19.30 20.78
N ALA A 411 9.64 20.42 21.20
CA ALA A 411 9.28 21.74 20.68
C ALA A 411 10.43 22.29 19.82
N LEU A 412 10.13 22.59 18.56
CA LEU A 412 11.05 23.14 17.58
C LEU A 412 10.63 24.55 17.20
N ARG A 413 11.55 25.51 17.15
CA ARG A 413 11.20 26.89 16.76
C ARG A 413 10.67 26.90 15.31
N LEU A 414 9.56 27.58 15.08
CA LEU A 414 9.00 27.90 13.77
C LEU A 414 9.85 28.97 13.06
N PRO A 415 9.87 28.95 11.72
CA PRO A 415 10.57 29.95 10.92
C PRO A 415 10.00 31.35 11.13
N ASN A 416 10.84 32.36 10.93
CA ASN A 416 10.41 33.75 10.79
C ASN A 416 10.42 34.10 9.30
N LEU A 417 9.38 33.72 8.59
CA LEU A 417 9.21 34.01 7.18
C LEU A 417 7.87 34.72 7.04
N LYS A 418 7.90 36.03 6.80
CA LYS A 418 6.73 36.86 6.49
C LYS A 418 5.98 36.40 5.23
N ASP A 419 6.56 35.44 4.50
CA ASP A 419 6.08 34.88 3.25
C ASP A 419 5.60 33.42 3.38
N LEU A 420 5.66 32.82 4.58
CA LEU A 420 5.00 31.52 4.84
C LEU A 420 3.60 31.76 5.40
N PRO A 421 2.66 30.80 5.20
CA PRO A 421 1.30 30.87 5.72
C PRO A 421 1.22 30.61 7.24
N LEU A 422 2.16 31.18 8.00
CA LEU A 422 2.33 30.97 9.44
C LEU A 422 2.18 32.27 10.23
N ASP A 423 2.37 33.42 9.59
CA ASP A 423 2.24 34.73 10.23
C ASP A 423 0.77 34.98 10.64
N GLY A 424 0.54 35.57 11.81
CA GLY A 424 -0.81 35.72 12.35
C GLY A 424 -1.45 34.43 12.89
N GLY A 425 -0.70 33.33 13.05
CA GLY A 425 -1.09 32.18 13.89
C GLY A 425 -1.60 30.93 13.15
N ALA A 426 -1.50 30.90 11.81
CA ALA A 426 -1.81 29.72 10.99
C ALA A 426 -3.16 29.07 11.34
N LYS A 427 -4.25 29.84 11.30
CA LYS A 427 -5.59 29.34 11.65
C LYS A 427 -6.24 28.65 10.44
N HIS A 428 -7.06 27.63 10.67
CA HIS A 428 -7.88 26.91 9.67
C HIS A 428 -7.15 26.19 8.52
N MET A 429 -5.82 26.26 8.44
CA MET A 429 -5.07 25.53 7.43
C MET A 429 -5.36 24.03 7.48
N THR A 430 -5.40 23.39 6.31
CA THR A 430 -5.48 21.93 6.21
C THR A 430 -4.12 21.37 5.82
N ALA A 431 -3.73 20.27 6.47
CA ALA A 431 -2.48 19.57 6.22
C ALA A 431 -2.74 18.21 5.55
N ALA A 432 -1.93 17.86 4.55
CA ALA A 432 -1.92 16.51 3.99
C ALA A 432 -0.50 16.07 3.63
N LEU A 433 -0.16 14.83 3.96
CA LEU A 433 1.12 14.21 3.63
C LEU A 433 1.13 13.77 2.16
N ASN A 434 2.20 14.12 1.44
CA ASN A 434 2.63 13.39 0.25
C ASN A 434 3.64 12.30 0.68
N PRO A 435 3.23 11.02 0.72
CA PRO A 435 4.10 9.94 1.17
C PRO A 435 5.25 9.66 0.18
N ARG A 436 5.18 10.14 -1.08
CA ARG A 436 6.23 9.92 -2.09
C ARG A 436 7.47 10.77 -1.86
N ASN A 437 7.29 11.97 -1.29
CA ASN A 437 8.41 12.86 -0.97
C ASN A 437 8.58 13.11 0.53
N GLY A 438 7.71 12.54 1.36
CA GLY A 438 7.79 12.62 2.83
C GLY A 438 7.52 14.02 3.36
N ARG A 439 6.73 14.83 2.65
CA ARG A 439 6.42 16.22 3.04
C ARG A 439 4.95 16.42 3.28
N VAL A 440 4.66 17.21 4.31
CA VAL A 440 3.32 17.63 4.66
C VAL A 440 3.05 18.97 4.01
N TYR A 441 2.01 19.04 3.19
CA TYR A 441 1.59 20.22 2.46
C TYR A 441 0.42 20.88 3.19
N PHE A 442 0.47 22.20 3.29
CA PHE A 442 -0.50 23.04 3.96
C PHE A 442 -1.15 23.99 2.95
N VAL A 443 -2.47 24.11 3.00
CA VAL A 443 -3.26 25.00 2.15
C VAL A 443 -4.45 25.55 2.93
N GLY A 444 -4.94 26.71 2.50
CA GLY A 444 -6.07 27.40 3.13
C GLY A 444 -5.68 28.07 4.44
N GLY A 445 -6.61 28.83 4.99
CA GLY A 445 -6.59 29.34 6.34
C GLY A 445 -6.52 30.85 6.46
N ASP A 446 -6.54 31.29 7.71
CA ASP A 446 -6.45 32.67 8.16
C ASP A 446 -5.05 32.93 8.75
N TYR A 447 -4.27 33.72 8.03
CA TYR A 447 -2.89 34.08 8.34
C TYR A 447 -2.53 35.37 7.59
N ASN A 448 -1.60 36.16 8.12
CA ASN A 448 -1.27 37.49 7.59
C ASN A 448 -0.13 37.41 6.57
N VAL A 449 -0.47 37.23 5.30
CA VAL A 449 0.49 37.29 4.19
C VAL A 449 0.01 38.36 3.21
N MET A 450 0.94 39.15 2.64
CA MET A 450 0.60 40.32 1.79
C MET A 450 -0.23 41.42 2.48
N GLY A 451 -0.36 41.41 3.82
CA GLY A 451 -1.13 42.41 4.57
C GLY A 451 -2.62 42.09 4.73
N GLY A 452 -3.04 40.85 4.46
CA GLY A 452 -4.41 40.37 4.65
C GLY A 452 -4.48 38.85 4.89
N SER A 453 -5.70 38.37 5.16
CA SER A 453 -6.03 36.95 5.41
C SER A 453 -6.52 36.22 4.15
N TYR A 454 -6.62 34.88 4.21
CA TYR A 454 -7.21 34.03 3.16
C TYR A 454 -6.46 34.12 1.83
N VAL A 455 -5.16 33.90 1.91
CA VAL A 455 -4.24 34.01 0.79
C VAL A 455 -4.00 32.63 0.17
N GLN A 456 -3.69 32.59 -1.12
CA GLN A 456 -3.81 31.38 -1.96
C GLN A 456 -2.51 30.56 -2.06
N GLN A 457 -1.87 30.31 -0.92
CA GLN A 457 -0.57 29.64 -0.89
C GLN A 457 -0.65 28.15 -0.60
N VAL A 458 0.32 27.42 -1.16
CA VAL A 458 0.67 26.07 -0.71
C VAL A 458 2.10 26.10 -0.20
N ALA A 459 2.29 25.70 1.05
CA ALA A 459 3.60 25.51 1.65
C ALA A 459 3.76 24.06 2.11
N SER A 460 5.00 23.58 2.26
CA SER A 460 5.24 22.25 2.80
C SER A 460 6.39 22.18 3.78
N LEU A 461 6.31 21.19 4.66
CA LEU A 461 7.30 20.86 5.68
C LEU A 461 7.81 19.43 5.49
N SER A 462 9.13 19.25 5.51
CA SER A 462 9.79 17.96 5.76
C SER A 462 10.19 17.90 7.23
N ILE A 463 9.55 17.01 8.02
CA ILE A 463 9.93 16.80 9.43
C ILE A 463 11.36 16.29 9.52
N LYS A 464 11.76 15.42 8.59
CA LYS A 464 13.12 14.90 8.55
C LYS A 464 14.16 16.02 8.38
N GLU A 465 14.00 16.87 7.37
CA GLU A 465 14.92 18.01 7.17
C GLU A 465 14.92 18.95 8.39
N ARG A 466 13.74 19.15 9.01
CA ARG A 466 13.61 19.98 10.21
C ARG A 466 14.38 19.41 11.42
N LEU A 467 14.43 18.09 11.56
CA LEU A 467 15.17 17.40 12.63
C LEU A 467 16.65 17.20 12.30
N ASP A 468 17.03 17.11 11.02
CA ASP A 468 18.42 17.04 10.60
C ASP A 468 19.17 18.37 10.86
N ASP A 469 18.47 19.52 10.84
CA ASP A 469 19.01 20.83 11.22
C ASP A 469 18.07 21.56 12.21
N ILE A 470 18.10 21.11 13.47
CA ILE A 470 17.28 21.69 14.55
C ILE A 470 17.56 23.20 14.75
N SER A 471 18.81 23.61 14.54
CA SER A 471 19.31 24.97 14.80
C SER A 471 18.74 26.03 13.85
N ASN A 472 18.37 25.62 12.64
CA ASN A 472 17.81 26.46 11.61
C ASN A 472 16.27 26.36 11.60
N PRO A 473 15.54 27.40 12.04
CA PRO A 473 14.07 27.36 12.06
C PRO A 473 13.43 27.23 10.67
N ASN A 474 14.15 27.58 9.59
CA ASN A 474 13.69 27.48 8.22
C ASN A 474 13.90 26.08 7.61
N ALA A 475 14.71 25.22 8.25
CA ALA A 475 14.98 23.88 7.73
C ALA A 475 13.68 23.09 7.55
N GLY A 476 13.56 22.44 6.39
CA GLY A 476 12.38 21.66 6.05
C GLY A 476 11.20 22.45 5.49
N TRP A 477 11.15 23.78 5.61
CA TRP A 477 10.04 24.59 5.09
C TRP A 477 10.27 25.08 3.66
N ARG A 478 9.21 25.14 2.86
CA ARG A 478 9.22 25.84 1.57
C ARG A 478 7.82 26.32 1.17
N VAL A 479 7.78 27.35 0.33
CA VAL A 479 6.58 27.73 -0.43
C VAL A 479 6.61 26.94 -1.73
N ASP A 480 5.63 26.07 -1.93
CA ASP A 480 5.47 25.27 -3.14
C ASP A 480 4.70 26.08 -4.20
N HIS A 481 3.62 26.75 -3.79
CA HIS A 481 2.80 27.60 -4.65
C HIS A 481 2.62 28.98 -4.00
N PRO A 482 3.11 30.07 -4.63
CA PRO A 482 2.98 31.41 -4.08
C PRO A 482 1.54 31.93 -4.18
N ALA A 483 1.25 32.97 -3.42
CA ALA A 483 -0.10 33.55 -3.29
C ALA A 483 -0.67 34.04 -4.62
N CYS A 484 0.20 34.60 -5.45
CA CYS A 484 -0.15 35.21 -6.72
C CYS A 484 0.75 34.66 -7.81
N ASN A 485 0.18 34.46 -9.01
CA ASN A 485 0.89 34.01 -10.19
C ASN A 485 1.67 32.70 -9.97
N GLY A 486 1.06 31.74 -9.27
CA GLY A 486 1.69 30.46 -9.02
C GLY A 486 1.93 29.66 -10.29
N PRO A 487 2.82 28.65 -10.24
CA PRO A 487 3.13 27.82 -11.40
C PRO A 487 1.89 27.26 -12.08
N GLY A 488 1.87 27.26 -13.41
CA GLY A 488 0.72 26.84 -14.22
C GLY A 488 -0.43 27.86 -14.32
N GLY A 489 -0.34 28.99 -13.61
CA GLY A 489 -1.24 30.14 -13.78
C GLY A 489 -2.62 30.00 -13.15
N LEU A 490 -2.94 28.86 -12.52
CA LEU A 490 -4.23 28.63 -11.86
C LEU A 490 -4.04 28.59 -10.34
N THR A 491 -4.89 29.33 -9.61
CA THR A 491 -4.82 29.46 -8.14
C THR A 491 -6.23 29.43 -7.53
N PRO A 492 -6.48 28.73 -6.40
CA PRO A 492 -7.77 28.74 -5.71
C PRO A 492 -8.00 30.04 -4.95
N LYS A 493 -9.16 30.66 -5.17
CA LYS A 493 -9.51 31.97 -4.62
C LYS A 493 -9.88 31.89 -3.14
N HIS A 494 -9.07 32.55 -2.32
CA HIS A 494 -9.30 32.80 -0.89
C HIS A 494 -9.82 31.61 -0.05
N PRO A 495 -9.11 30.47 -0.04
CA PRO A 495 -9.46 29.34 0.81
C PRO A 495 -9.29 29.66 2.29
N ASP A 496 -10.33 29.36 3.08
CA ASP A 496 -10.23 29.25 4.53
C ASP A 496 -10.12 27.78 4.93
N PHE A 497 -11.23 27.03 4.85
CA PHE A 497 -11.25 25.58 5.06
C PHE A 497 -11.24 24.82 3.75
N VAL A 498 -10.40 23.78 3.68
CA VAL A 498 -10.18 22.99 2.47
C VAL A 498 -10.22 21.51 2.79
N GLY A 499 -11.01 20.74 2.03
CA GLY A 499 -10.79 19.31 1.87
C GLY A 499 -9.51 19.07 1.08
N TRP A 500 -8.43 18.76 1.79
CA TRP A 500 -7.08 18.62 1.24
C TRP A 500 -6.52 17.24 1.55
N PHE A 501 -6.31 16.42 0.52
CA PHE A 501 -5.86 15.04 0.72
C PHE A 501 -5.12 14.50 -0.50
N TRP A 502 -4.14 13.64 -0.22
CA TRP A 502 -3.33 12.97 -1.24
C TRP A 502 -4.09 11.83 -1.91
N ASP A 503 -4.02 11.79 -3.24
CA ASP A 503 -4.51 10.68 -4.07
C ASP A 503 -3.31 9.90 -4.62
N GLU A 504 -3.03 8.76 -3.98
CA GLU A 504 -1.92 7.90 -4.38
C GLU A 504 -2.07 7.38 -5.82
N ALA A 505 -3.30 7.15 -6.29
CA ALA A 505 -3.52 6.65 -7.65
C ALA A 505 -3.16 7.70 -8.71
N ARG A 506 -3.37 8.98 -8.41
CA ARG A 506 -3.12 10.10 -9.34
C ARG A 506 -1.80 10.81 -9.09
N GLY A 507 -1.17 10.60 -7.94
CA GLY A 507 0.06 11.30 -7.57
C GLY A 507 -0.15 12.81 -7.37
N LYS A 508 -1.36 13.22 -6.97
CA LYS A 508 -1.76 14.63 -6.81
C LYS A 508 -2.57 14.80 -5.54
N PHE A 509 -2.64 16.03 -5.05
CA PHE A 509 -3.60 16.38 -4.00
C PHE A 509 -4.92 16.78 -4.62
N TRP A 510 -6.02 16.36 -3.99
CA TRP A 510 -7.31 16.98 -4.22
C TRP A 510 -7.44 18.23 -3.37
N TYR A 511 -7.95 19.28 -3.99
CA TYR A 511 -8.44 20.47 -3.34
C TYR A 511 -9.95 20.49 -3.53
N VAL A 512 -10.69 20.42 -2.43
CA VAL A 512 -12.15 20.54 -2.40
C VAL A 512 -12.47 21.75 -1.53
N PRO A 513 -13.03 22.82 -2.09
CA PRO A 513 -13.30 24.02 -1.31
C PRO A 513 -14.36 23.71 -0.25
N GLY A 514 -14.06 24.07 0.99
CA GLY A 514 -14.98 23.97 2.11
C GLY A 514 -15.58 25.33 2.45
N THR A 515 -14.74 26.27 2.88
CA THR A 515 -15.11 27.68 3.05
C THR A 515 -14.16 28.55 2.26
N GLU A 516 -14.73 29.35 1.37
CA GLU A 516 -14.02 30.40 0.63
C GLU A 516 -14.62 31.74 1.04
N VAL A 517 -13.76 32.72 1.28
CA VAL A 517 -14.18 34.04 1.79
C VAL A 517 -13.71 35.13 0.85
N LEU A 518 -14.38 36.29 0.86
CA LEU A 518 -13.85 37.44 0.12
C LEU A 518 -12.74 38.06 0.97
N ALA A 519 -11.48 37.98 0.52
CA ALA A 519 -10.38 38.61 1.23
C ALA A 519 -10.33 40.11 0.98
N ASP A 520 -9.63 40.83 1.86
CA ASP A 520 -9.37 42.26 1.73
C ASP A 520 -8.18 42.58 0.80
N THR A 521 -7.42 41.54 0.40
CA THR A 521 -6.22 41.67 -0.45
C THR A 521 -6.28 40.66 -1.60
N ASN A 522 -6.14 41.18 -2.83
CA ASN A 522 -6.23 40.39 -4.06
C ASN A 522 -4.93 40.43 -4.86
N CYS A 523 -4.70 39.39 -5.65
CA CYS A 523 -3.66 39.37 -6.66
C CYS A 523 -4.00 40.26 -7.87
N SER A 524 -2.99 40.63 -8.66
CA SER A 524 -3.24 41.32 -9.93
C SER A 524 -4.09 40.45 -10.85
N GLY A 525 -5.23 40.97 -11.31
CA GLY A 525 -6.17 40.24 -12.16
C GLY A 525 -7.24 39.44 -11.40
N GLU A 526 -7.27 39.53 -10.06
CA GLU A 526 -8.29 38.93 -9.21
C GLU A 526 -9.30 39.99 -8.74
N THR A 527 -10.59 39.68 -8.89
CA THR A 527 -11.68 40.56 -8.44
C THR A 527 -12.18 40.17 -7.06
N GLN A 528 -12.69 41.11 -6.25
CA GLN A 528 -13.29 40.78 -4.95
C GLN A 528 -14.75 40.32 -5.16
N SER A 529 -14.91 39.12 -5.73
CA SER A 529 -16.21 38.57 -6.13
C SER A 529 -16.27 37.05 -5.94
N LYS A 530 -17.48 36.52 -5.72
CA LYS A 530 -17.73 35.07 -5.57
C LYS A 530 -17.87 34.36 -6.92
N ILE A 531 -17.05 34.76 -7.88
CA ILE A 531 -16.95 34.16 -9.21
C ILE A 531 -15.48 33.98 -9.57
N SER A 532 -15.21 33.03 -10.47
CA SER A 532 -13.85 32.78 -10.94
C SER A 532 -13.39 33.89 -11.89
N ASP A 533 -12.13 34.31 -11.73
CA ASP A 533 -11.38 35.11 -12.70
C ASP A 533 -10.50 34.16 -13.56
N PRO A 534 -9.89 34.60 -14.68
CA PRO A 534 -9.17 33.71 -15.60
C PRO A 534 -8.10 32.81 -14.95
N ASN A 535 -7.44 33.29 -13.90
CA ASN A 535 -6.36 32.58 -13.19
C ASN A 535 -6.72 32.24 -11.73
N PHE A 536 -7.90 32.64 -11.25
CA PHE A 536 -8.31 32.55 -9.86
C PHE A 536 -9.69 31.89 -9.77
N THR A 537 -9.74 30.66 -9.27
CA THR A 537 -10.98 29.86 -9.30
C THR A 537 -11.72 29.91 -7.99
N TRP A 538 -13.03 30.15 -8.06
CA TRP A 538 -13.97 30.12 -6.93
C TRP A 538 -14.95 28.95 -7.07
N GLY A 539 -15.19 28.19 -6.00
CA GLY A 539 -16.19 27.12 -5.94
C GLY A 539 -15.85 25.90 -6.80
N ARG A 540 -14.55 25.62 -6.99
CA ARG A 540 -14.07 24.55 -7.89
C ARG A 540 -13.30 23.49 -7.14
N ILE A 541 -13.56 22.22 -7.48
CA ILE A 541 -12.66 21.11 -7.15
C ILE A 541 -11.44 21.21 -8.05
N LEU A 542 -10.26 21.21 -7.46
CA LEU A 542 -8.98 21.27 -8.17
C LEU A 542 -8.11 20.05 -7.83
N GLN A 543 -7.07 19.85 -8.63
CA GLN A 543 -5.93 19.01 -8.29
C GLN A 543 -4.67 19.85 -8.21
N PHE A 544 -3.87 19.65 -7.17
CA PHE A 544 -2.54 20.22 -7.06
C PHE A 544 -1.49 19.17 -7.37
N ASP A 545 -0.63 19.46 -8.34
CA ASP A 545 0.49 18.61 -8.71
C ASP A 545 1.77 19.09 -8.01
N PRO A 546 2.30 18.33 -7.03
CA PRO A 546 3.50 18.73 -6.30
C PRO A 546 4.80 18.61 -7.10
N THR A 547 4.76 18.11 -8.34
CA THR A 547 5.95 18.03 -9.22
C THR A 547 6.14 19.31 -10.03
N THR A 548 5.04 19.92 -10.43
CA THR A 548 5.02 21.21 -11.16
C THR A 548 4.60 22.38 -10.26
N ASN A 549 4.17 22.08 -9.03
CA ASN A 549 3.59 23.01 -8.07
C ASN A 549 2.43 23.82 -8.64
N SER A 550 1.56 23.19 -9.44
CA SER A 550 0.49 23.87 -10.17
C SER A 550 -0.87 23.25 -9.89
N PHE A 551 -1.92 24.08 -9.86
CA PHE A 551 -3.30 23.60 -9.83
C PHE A 551 -3.85 23.26 -11.22
N SER A 552 -4.84 22.38 -11.25
CA SER A 552 -5.65 22.05 -12.42
C SER A 552 -7.12 22.00 -12.02
N ASN A 553 -7.98 22.62 -12.82
CA ASN A 553 -9.43 22.64 -12.57
C ASN A 553 -10.06 21.30 -12.96
N ILE A 554 -10.86 20.71 -12.07
CA ILE A 554 -11.48 19.41 -12.29
C ILE A 554 -12.99 19.54 -12.47
N ALA A 555 -13.67 20.10 -11.47
CA ALA A 555 -15.12 19.99 -11.36
C ALA A 555 -15.74 21.12 -10.57
N ASP A 556 -17.06 21.26 -10.68
CA ASP A 556 -17.81 22.15 -9.81
C ASP A 556 -17.89 21.53 -8.42
N ALA A 557 -17.60 22.33 -7.38
CA ALA A 557 -17.67 21.84 -6.01
C ALA A 557 -19.12 21.65 -5.54
N GLY A 558 -20.12 22.14 -6.28
CA GLY A 558 -21.54 21.97 -5.96
C GLY A 558 -21.85 22.47 -4.54
N MET A 559 -21.23 23.59 -4.14
CA MET A 559 -21.31 24.08 -2.77
C MET A 559 -22.74 24.54 -2.45
N GLY A 560 -23.42 23.79 -1.59
CA GLY A 560 -24.63 24.26 -0.93
C GLY A 560 -24.29 25.24 0.20
N ALA A 561 -25.22 26.12 0.59
CA ALA A 561 -25.03 27.10 1.66
C ALA A 561 -24.68 26.49 3.04
N ASN A 562 -24.88 25.18 3.21
CA ASN A 562 -24.64 24.42 4.45
C ASN A 562 -23.59 23.29 4.26
N ALA A 563 -22.75 23.38 3.22
CA ALA A 563 -21.65 22.43 2.95
C ALA A 563 -20.41 22.73 3.82
N THR A 564 -19.53 21.74 4.00
CA THR A 564 -18.60 21.62 5.15
C THR A 564 -17.28 22.34 5.03
N TRP A 565 -16.51 22.33 6.12
CA TRP A 565 -15.08 22.65 6.16
C TRP A 565 -14.17 21.62 5.47
N PHE A 566 -14.38 20.31 5.69
CA PHE A 566 -13.45 19.27 5.24
C PHE A 566 -14.11 18.17 4.43
N SER A 567 -13.35 17.56 3.52
CA SER A 567 -13.76 16.40 2.74
C SER A 567 -12.70 15.32 2.83
N VAL A 568 -13.08 14.07 2.54
CA VAL A 568 -12.16 12.92 2.57
C VAL A 568 -12.25 12.12 1.28
N LEU A 569 -11.14 11.50 0.88
CA LEU A 569 -11.10 10.57 -0.24
C LEU A 569 -11.48 9.16 0.23
N ASP A 570 -12.37 8.51 -0.51
CA ASP A 570 -12.46 7.06 -0.55
C ASP A 570 -11.73 6.54 -1.79
N PRO A 571 -10.49 6.07 -1.64
CA PRO A 571 -9.67 5.65 -2.78
C PRO A 571 -10.15 4.33 -3.40
N VAL A 572 -10.96 3.54 -2.69
CA VAL A 572 -11.45 2.24 -3.18
C VAL A 572 -12.58 2.43 -4.18
N PHE A 573 -13.55 3.27 -3.85
CA PHE A 573 -14.67 3.59 -4.74
C PHE A 573 -14.44 4.86 -5.56
N ASN A 574 -13.24 5.45 -5.46
CA ASN A 574 -12.83 6.64 -6.20
C ASN A 574 -13.87 7.78 -6.08
N ARG A 575 -14.20 8.13 -4.84
CA ARG A 575 -15.21 9.13 -4.51
C ARG A 575 -14.72 10.06 -3.40
N ILE A 576 -15.20 11.29 -3.41
CA ILE A 576 -14.95 12.27 -2.35
C ILE A 576 -16.20 12.35 -1.50
N LEU A 577 -16.02 12.24 -0.19
CA LEU A 577 -17.09 12.31 0.79
C LEU A 577 -16.98 13.62 1.54
N ARG A 578 -18.08 14.37 1.56
CA ARG A 578 -18.20 15.66 2.21
C ARG A 578 -19.45 15.62 3.08
N PRO A 579 -19.35 15.68 4.42
CA PRO A 579 -20.55 15.74 5.27
C PRO A 579 -21.46 16.91 4.85
N ARG A 580 -22.65 17.04 5.40
CA ARG A 580 -23.48 18.23 5.15
C ARG A 580 -24.54 18.33 6.22
N TYR A 581 -24.85 19.54 6.67
CA TYR A 581 -26.00 19.70 7.54
C TYR A 581 -27.29 19.40 6.77
N SER A 582 -28.17 18.59 7.37
CA SER A 582 -29.43 18.19 6.74
C SER A 582 -30.57 19.21 6.92
N GLY A 583 -30.41 20.22 7.79
CA GLY A 583 -31.46 21.19 8.09
C GLY A 583 -32.46 20.72 9.14
N GLY A 584 -32.00 20.02 10.19
CA GLY A 584 -32.83 19.56 11.31
C GLY A 584 -33.23 18.08 11.28
N ASN A 585 -32.51 17.26 10.50
CA ASN A 585 -32.72 15.81 10.38
C ASN A 585 -31.39 15.04 10.45
N GLY A 586 -30.48 15.51 11.31
CA GLY A 586 -29.12 14.97 11.54
C GLY A 586 -28.10 15.32 10.45
N SER A 587 -27.26 14.36 10.07
CA SER A 587 -26.16 14.59 9.14
C SER A 587 -26.44 13.97 7.76
N ASN A 588 -26.11 14.71 6.72
CA ASN A 588 -26.03 14.22 5.34
C ASN A 588 -24.57 13.99 4.95
N LEU A 589 -24.38 13.27 3.85
CA LEU A 589 -23.10 13.06 3.19
C LEU A 589 -23.28 13.31 1.69
N ASP A 590 -22.66 14.36 1.19
CA ASP A 590 -22.48 14.55 -0.24
C ASP A 590 -21.33 13.65 -0.71
N VAL A 591 -21.60 12.89 -1.76
CA VAL A 591 -20.71 11.91 -2.38
C VAL A 591 -20.47 12.35 -3.81
N PHE A 592 -19.26 12.84 -4.08
CA PHE A 592 -18.80 13.15 -5.41
C PHE A 592 -18.14 11.92 -6.02
N ASP A 593 -18.75 11.36 -7.05
CA ASP A 593 -18.17 10.29 -7.83
C ASP A 593 -17.20 10.89 -8.86
N ILE A 594 -15.90 10.57 -8.71
CA ILE A 594 -14.84 11.19 -9.52
C ILE A 594 -14.94 10.75 -10.99
N ALA A 595 -15.41 9.54 -11.26
CA ALA A 595 -15.47 9.00 -12.63
C ALA A 595 -16.58 9.64 -13.47
N SER A 596 -17.77 9.80 -12.88
CA SER A 596 -18.94 10.42 -13.49
C SER A 596 -18.98 11.94 -13.33
N ASN A 597 -18.12 12.51 -12.48
CA ASN A 597 -18.07 13.93 -12.17
C ASN A 597 -19.43 14.45 -11.68
N SER A 598 -20.04 13.72 -10.75
CA SER A 598 -21.40 14.00 -10.28
C SER A 598 -21.50 13.91 -8.76
N TRP A 599 -22.32 14.79 -8.19
CA TRP A 599 -22.65 14.80 -6.77
C TRP A 599 -23.94 14.04 -6.51
N THR A 600 -23.95 13.26 -5.45
CA THR A 600 -25.16 12.68 -4.89
C THR A 600 -25.19 12.92 -3.38
N THR A 601 -26.35 13.17 -2.78
CA THR A 601 -26.48 13.26 -1.32
C THR A 601 -27.00 11.95 -0.76
N ARG A 602 -26.53 11.59 0.43
CA ARG A 602 -27.00 10.50 1.28
C ARG A 602 -27.33 11.01 2.68
N GLN A 603 -28.28 10.39 3.38
CA GLN A 603 -28.60 10.71 4.77
C GLN A 603 -27.90 9.72 5.71
N LEU A 604 -27.06 10.22 6.62
CA LEU A 604 -26.32 9.40 7.60
C LEU A 604 -27.15 9.07 8.85
N GLY A 605 -28.34 9.66 8.99
CA GLY A 605 -29.26 9.39 10.10
C GLY A 605 -29.50 10.63 10.98
N PRO A 606 -30.67 10.71 11.66
CA PRO A 606 -31.15 11.96 12.23
C PRO A 606 -30.59 12.31 13.62
N TYR A 607 -30.29 11.31 14.46
CA TYR A 607 -29.94 11.56 15.87
C TYR A 607 -28.84 10.63 16.38
N ASN A 608 -28.05 11.14 17.32
CA ASN A 608 -27.07 10.40 18.10
C ASN A 608 -27.76 9.51 19.15
N SER A 609 -26.99 8.72 19.92
CA SER A 609 -27.57 7.73 20.84
C SER A 609 -28.33 8.34 22.03
N VAL A 610 -28.25 9.67 22.23
CA VAL A 610 -28.96 10.41 23.27
C VAL A 610 -30.06 11.32 22.72
N GLY A 611 -30.41 11.18 21.42
CA GLY A 611 -31.50 11.91 20.77
C GLY A 611 -31.14 13.33 20.31
N GLY A 612 -29.86 13.72 20.32
CA GLY A 612 -29.39 14.99 19.77
C GLY A 612 -29.00 14.89 18.29
N GLU A 613 -29.03 16.00 17.56
CA GLU A 613 -28.59 16.04 16.17
C GLU A 613 -27.07 15.78 16.04
N ILE A 614 -26.66 15.32 14.85
CA ILE A 614 -25.27 15.04 14.51
C ILE A 614 -24.77 16.11 13.54
N HIS A 615 -23.74 16.85 13.95
CA HIS A 615 -23.15 17.97 13.20
C HIS A 615 -21.71 17.68 12.82
N LEU A 616 -21.49 17.16 11.61
CA LEU A 616 -20.15 16.83 11.09
C LEU A 616 -19.70 17.78 9.97
N GLU A 617 -20.50 18.78 9.65
CA GLU A 617 -20.22 19.73 8.59
C GLU A 617 -19.12 20.74 8.96
N HIS A 618 -18.95 21.06 10.24
CA HIS A 618 -17.94 22.01 10.71
C HIS A 618 -16.98 21.34 11.70
N THR A 619 -16.47 20.17 11.32
CA THR A 619 -15.54 19.41 12.17
C THR A 619 -14.38 18.85 11.36
N TYR A 620 -13.26 18.64 12.04
CA TYR A 620 -12.12 17.93 11.46
C TYR A 620 -12.46 16.45 11.32
N LEU A 621 -11.98 15.84 10.24
CA LEU A 621 -12.22 14.43 9.94
C LEU A 621 -10.89 13.67 10.00
N ALA A 622 -10.91 12.52 10.65
CA ALA A 622 -9.79 11.59 10.67
C ALA A 622 -10.18 10.29 9.97
N VAL A 623 -9.30 9.76 9.11
CA VAL A 623 -9.60 8.61 8.27
C VAL A 623 -8.73 7.43 8.67
N ASP A 624 -9.35 6.37 9.18
CA ASP A 624 -8.76 5.04 9.24
C ASP A 624 -8.93 4.37 7.87
N ARG A 625 -7.92 4.53 7.00
CA ARG A 625 -7.96 3.97 5.64
C ARG A 625 -7.99 2.44 5.65
N ALA A 626 -7.35 1.81 6.64
CA ALA A 626 -7.25 0.35 6.75
C ALA A 626 -8.57 -0.26 7.23
N GLY A 627 -9.15 0.30 8.29
CA GLY A 627 -10.45 -0.11 8.81
C GLY A 627 -11.64 0.44 8.03
N ARG A 628 -11.41 1.34 7.07
CA ARG A 628 -12.43 2.02 6.26
C ARG A 628 -13.43 2.81 7.09
N TRP A 629 -12.93 3.56 8.07
CA TRP A 629 -13.74 4.43 8.93
C TRP A 629 -13.33 5.90 8.79
N VAL A 630 -14.33 6.77 8.85
CA VAL A 630 -14.15 8.22 9.01
C VAL A 630 -14.68 8.58 10.39
N TYR A 631 -13.85 9.24 11.18
CA TYR A 631 -14.19 9.75 12.50
C TYR A 631 -14.42 11.25 12.42
N GLY A 632 -15.38 11.74 13.20
CA GLY A 632 -15.65 13.16 13.37
C GLY A 632 -16.28 13.41 14.74
N ILE A 633 -16.03 14.57 15.33
CA ILE A 633 -16.65 14.96 16.61
C ILE A 633 -17.72 15.99 16.32
N SER A 634 -18.95 15.71 16.77
CA SER A 634 -20.09 16.59 16.54
C SER A 634 -20.00 17.84 17.40
N GLU A 635 -19.95 19.02 16.77
CA GLU A 635 -19.71 20.32 17.42
C GLU A 635 -20.70 20.60 18.57
N ASN A 636 -22.00 20.41 18.33
CA ASN A 636 -23.04 20.77 19.30
C ASN A 636 -23.16 19.82 20.50
N SER A 637 -22.67 18.59 20.36
CA SER A 637 -22.83 17.54 21.37
C SER A 637 -21.51 17.13 22.03
N SER A 638 -20.36 17.51 21.46
CA SER A 638 -19.04 17.03 21.88
C SER A 638 -18.99 15.50 21.96
N ARG A 639 -19.58 14.82 20.96
CA ARG A 639 -19.61 13.36 20.86
C ARG A 639 -18.85 12.88 19.65
N LEU A 640 -18.07 11.83 19.84
CA LEU A 640 -17.31 11.18 18.78
C LEU A 640 -18.24 10.28 17.97
N HIS A 641 -18.21 10.44 16.66
CA HIS A 641 -18.93 9.62 15.72
C HIS A 641 -17.98 8.97 14.73
N ARG A 642 -18.42 7.87 14.12
CA ARG A 642 -17.78 7.33 12.91
C ARG A 642 -18.80 6.81 11.91
N PHE A 643 -18.45 6.88 10.64
CA PHE A 643 -19.19 6.23 9.57
C PHE A 643 -18.21 5.48 8.64
N SER A 644 -18.69 4.41 8.01
CA SER A 644 -17.84 3.59 7.15
C SER A 644 -17.68 4.23 5.77
N LEU A 645 -16.47 4.17 5.20
CA LEU A 645 -16.23 4.49 3.80
C LEU A 645 -16.97 3.56 2.84
N ASP A 646 -17.44 2.40 3.28
CA ASP A 646 -18.27 1.52 2.45
C ASP A 646 -19.71 2.01 2.33
N LEU A 647 -20.14 2.87 3.27
CA LEU A 647 -21.49 3.39 3.36
C LEU A 647 -22.53 2.23 3.33
N PRO A 648 -22.58 1.34 4.34
CA PRO A 648 -23.66 0.36 4.45
C PRO A 648 -24.98 1.01 4.88
N LEU A 649 -26.10 0.46 4.41
CA LEU A 649 -27.45 0.90 4.78
C LEU A 649 -27.94 0.19 6.05
N ASN A 650 -28.54 0.97 6.95
CA ASN A 650 -29.41 0.51 8.02
C ASN A 650 -30.72 -0.08 7.47
N LYS A 651 -31.46 -0.81 8.31
CA LYS A 651 -32.75 -1.44 7.96
C LYS A 651 -33.81 -0.44 7.49
N ASP A 652 -33.71 0.82 7.88
CA ASP A 652 -34.61 1.92 7.48
C ASP A 652 -34.14 2.68 6.22
N GLY A 653 -33.04 2.25 5.59
CA GLY A 653 -32.49 2.87 4.39
C GLY A 653 -31.61 4.10 4.64
N THR A 654 -31.36 4.47 5.90
CA THR A 654 -30.31 5.46 6.27
C THR A 654 -28.95 4.79 6.30
N TYR A 655 -27.84 5.53 6.24
CA TYR A 655 -26.50 4.93 6.38
C TYR A 655 -26.10 4.80 7.85
N ALA A 656 -25.31 3.78 8.20
CA ALA A 656 -24.88 3.56 9.58
C ALA A 656 -23.82 4.60 10.01
N ILE A 657 -24.22 5.57 10.83
CA ILE A 657 -23.31 6.37 11.67
C ILE A 657 -23.35 5.84 13.10
N GLU A 658 -22.18 5.61 13.68
CA GLU A 658 -22.04 5.14 15.06
C GLU A 658 -21.76 6.32 15.99
N ASP A 659 -22.44 6.35 17.14
CA ASP A 659 -22.09 7.19 18.28
C ASP A 659 -21.15 6.42 19.20
N LEU A 660 -19.94 6.94 19.37
CA LEU A 660 -18.87 6.32 20.14
C LEU A 660 -18.76 6.87 21.56
N GLY A 661 -19.60 7.83 21.95
CA GLY A 661 -19.58 8.44 23.27
C GLY A 661 -19.09 9.89 23.29
N PRO A 662 -19.16 10.53 24.46
CA PRO A 662 -18.64 11.88 24.66
C PRO A 662 -17.10 11.91 24.56
N VAL A 663 -16.55 13.04 24.12
CA VAL A 663 -15.11 13.31 24.23
C VAL A 663 -14.76 13.70 25.67
N PRO A 664 -13.51 13.51 26.14
CA PRO A 664 -13.12 13.78 27.53
C PRO A 664 -13.24 15.26 27.90
N VAL A 665 -13.00 16.15 26.93
CA VAL A 665 -13.13 17.61 27.07
C VAL A 665 -13.73 18.17 25.78
N GLY A 666 -14.79 18.96 25.90
CA GLY A 666 -15.39 19.68 24.78
C GLY A 666 -14.51 20.84 24.32
N ASP A 667 -14.55 21.16 23.04
CA ASP A 667 -13.77 22.23 22.40
C ASP A 667 -14.61 22.80 21.24
N ASN A 668 -14.41 24.06 20.88
CA ASN A 668 -15.10 24.66 19.74
C ASN A 668 -14.52 24.17 18.40
N GLU A 669 -13.24 23.79 18.37
CA GLU A 669 -12.58 23.25 17.17
C GLU A 669 -11.88 21.94 17.50
N HIS A 670 -12.62 20.84 17.41
CA HIS A 670 -12.10 19.51 17.75
C HIS A 670 -11.05 19.03 16.74
N LYS A 671 -9.76 19.11 17.08
CA LYS A 671 -8.67 18.64 16.19
C LYS A 671 -8.44 17.15 16.39
N ILE A 672 -8.65 16.38 15.32
CA ILE A 672 -8.42 14.94 15.33
C ILE A 672 -7.57 14.49 14.14
N VAL A 673 -6.71 13.50 14.38
CA VAL A 673 -5.98 12.79 13.34
C VAL A 673 -5.88 11.30 13.67
N TRP A 674 -5.74 10.47 12.65
CA TRP A 674 -5.58 9.03 12.82
C TRP A 674 -4.10 8.66 12.88
N ASP A 675 -3.71 7.87 13.89
CA ASP A 675 -2.41 7.18 13.92
C ASP A 675 -2.59 5.77 13.34
N PRO A 676 -2.12 5.50 12.10
CA PRO A 676 -2.29 4.21 11.47
C PRO A 676 -1.37 3.12 12.03
N TYR A 677 -0.31 3.47 12.74
CA TYR A 677 0.65 2.50 13.30
C TYR A 677 0.09 1.86 14.55
N ASN A 678 -0.49 2.68 15.42
CA ASN A 678 -1.04 2.22 16.68
C ASN A 678 -2.57 2.07 16.66
N ARG A 679 -3.21 2.44 15.54
CA ARG A 679 -4.66 2.33 15.30
C ARG A 679 -5.49 3.07 16.34
N VAL A 680 -5.05 4.27 16.71
CA VAL A 680 -5.74 5.15 17.65
C VAL A 680 -6.11 6.47 16.98
N LEU A 681 -7.20 7.06 17.44
CA LEU A 681 -7.58 8.42 17.07
C LEU A 681 -6.95 9.39 18.07
N LEU A 682 -6.08 10.28 17.60
CA LEU A 682 -5.46 11.30 18.43
C LEU A 682 -6.33 12.56 18.42
N TYR A 683 -6.67 13.05 19.60
CA TYR A 683 -7.52 14.22 19.81
C TYR A 683 -6.75 15.28 20.60
N ALA A 684 -6.64 16.48 20.03
CA ALA A 684 -6.04 17.63 20.68
C ALA A 684 -7.09 18.72 20.92
N SER A 685 -7.19 19.19 22.15
CA SER A 685 -8.01 20.33 22.55
C SER A 685 -7.11 21.52 22.84
N LEU A 686 -7.30 22.59 22.08
CA LEU A 686 -6.51 23.81 22.20
C LEU A 686 -6.85 24.55 23.50
N TRP A 687 -8.14 24.80 23.76
CA TRP A 687 -8.57 25.68 24.86
C TRP A 687 -8.47 25.01 26.23
N ASN A 688 -8.54 23.68 26.28
CA ASN A 688 -8.39 22.92 27.52
C ASN A 688 -6.95 22.46 27.78
N SER A 689 -6.01 22.76 26.86
CA SER A 689 -4.62 22.28 26.93
C SER A 689 -4.56 20.76 27.17
N ALA A 690 -5.25 20.00 26.33
CA ALA A 690 -5.43 18.57 26.55
C ALA A 690 -5.18 17.75 25.28
N PHE A 691 -4.64 16.54 25.47
CA PHE A 691 -4.29 15.65 24.39
C PHE A 691 -4.57 14.20 24.79
N TYR A 692 -5.31 13.48 23.94
CA TYR A 692 -5.82 12.15 24.21
C TYR A 692 -5.62 11.21 23.02
N ALA A 693 -5.55 9.91 23.29
CA ALA A 693 -5.79 8.85 22.31
C ALA A 693 -7.13 8.18 22.61
N TYR A 694 -7.97 8.02 21.58
CA TYR A 694 -9.14 7.15 21.64
C TYR A 694 -8.81 5.81 20.98
N HIS A 695 -9.14 4.75 21.70
CA HIS A 695 -8.89 3.35 21.33
C HIS A 695 -10.20 2.75 20.79
N PRO A 696 -10.37 2.56 19.46
CA PRO A 696 -11.67 2.16 18.90
C PRO A 696 -12.11 0.74 19.27
N ASP A 697 -11.17 -0.13 19.62
CA ASP A 697 -11.37 -1.51 20.04
C ASP A 697 -11.97 -1.62 21.44
N THR A 698 -11.49 -0.81 22.38
CA THR A 698 -11.94 -0.77 23.78
C THR A 698 -12.95 0.34 24.06
N ARG A 699 -13.10 1.28 23.12
CA ARG A 699 -13.90 2.51 23.24
C ARG A 699 -13.51 3.36 24.45
N GLN A 700 -12.21 3.41 24.75
CA GLN A 700 -11.68 4.17 25.88
C GLN A 700 -10.82 5.34 25.41
N TRP A 701 -10.83 6.40 26.22
CA TRP A 701 -9.93 7.54 26.08
C TRP A 701 -8.75 7.40 27.03
N GLU A 702 -7.55 7.61 26.50
CA GLU A 702 -6.29 7.67 27.23
C GLU A 702 -5.79 9.12 27.25
N ASN A 703 -5.48 9.64 28.44
CA ASN A 703 -4.86 10.96 28.57
C ASN A 703 -3.34 10.85 28.32
N LEU A 704 -2.84 11.63 27.38
CA LEU A 704 -1.44 11.62 26.97
C LEU A 704 -0.63 12.81 27.51
N GLY A 705 -1.31 13.85 28.00
CA GLY A 705 -0.68 15.08 28.48
C GLY A 705 -0.06 15.93 27.35
N VAL A 706 0.26 17.18 27.70
CA VAL A 706 0.73 18.20 26.75
C VAL A 706 2.07 18.82 27.14
N THR A 707 2.69 18.38 28.23
CA THR A 707 3.96 18.96 28.69
C THR A 707 5.13 18.48 27.83
N ALA A 708 5.87 19.43 27.28
CA ALA A 708 7.07 19.21 26.49
C ALA A 708 8.35 19.11 27.33
N SER A 709 9.35 18.48 26.72
CA SER A 709 10.68 18.20 27.31
C SER A 709 11.40 19.45 27.84
N ASN A 710 11.07 20.63 27.32
CA ASN A 710 11.60 21.93 27.73
C ASN A 710 10.67 22.72 28.66
N GLY A 711 9.60 22.10 29.17
CA GLY A 711 8.64 22.71 30.10
C GLY A 711 7.52 23.51 29.43
N PHE A 712 7.50 23.62 28.10
CA PHE A 712 6.39 24.26 27.39
C PHE A 712 5.17 23.34 27.31
N THR A 713 4.00 23.95 27.13
CA THR A 713 2.74 23.24 26.87
C THR A 713 2.51 23.16 25.37
N ALA A 714 2.52 21.94 24.82
CA ALA A 714 2.18 21.69 23.42
C ALA A 714 0.76 22.19 23.14
N SER A 715 0.63 23.02 22.11
CA SER A 715 -0.64 23.60 21.68
C SER A 715 -0.55 24.08 20.24
N GLY A 716 -1.70 24.23 19.58
CA GLY A 716 -1.77 24.71 18.21
C GLY A 716 -3.17 24.65 17.58
N LYS A 717 -3.37 25.40 16.49
CA LYS A 717 -4.58 25.38 15.66
C LYS A 717 -4.50 24.32 14.55
N ILE A 718 -3.29 23.87 14.18
CA ILE A 718 -3.03 22.90 13.12
C ILE A 718 -2.47 21.61 13.69
N LEU A 719 -3.21 20.51 13.54
CA LEU A 719 -2.81 19.16 13.93
C LEU A 719 -2.69 18.29 12.67
N PHE A 720 -1.59 17.56 12.53
CA PHE A 720 -1.36 16.69 11.37
C PHE A 720 -0.54 15.45 11.74
N TYR A 721 -0.65 14.40 10.94
CA TYR A 721 0.14 13.18 11.11
C TYR A 721 1.03 12.95 9.89
N ASP A 722 2.34 12.83 10.14
CA ASP A 722 3.32 12.41 9.15
C ASP A 722 3.55 10.90 9.29
N GLU A 723 2.82 10.15 8.48
CA GLU A 723 2.90 8.69 8.45
C GLU A 723 4.25 8.18 7.93
N THR A 724 4.95 8.92 7.06
CA THR A 724 6.27 8.51 6.57
C THR A 724 7.28 8.50 7.71
N ASN A 725 7.19 9.47 8.61
CA ASN A 725 8.10 9.61 9.74
C ASN A 725 7.55 9.02 11.06
N ASN A 726 6.29 8.57 11.07
CA ASN A 726 5.56 8.13 12.25
C ASN A 726 5.60 9.18 13.38
N VAL A 727 5.15 10.40 13.06
CA VAL A 727 5.19 11.55 13.96
C VAL A 727 3.93 12.40 13.80
N LEU A 728 3.34 12.80 14.91
CA LEU A 728 2.34 13.85 15.01
C LEU A 728 3.02 15.22 15.04
N GLY A 729 2.51 16.19 14.29
CA GLY A 729 2.87 17.60 14.39
C GLY A 729 1.70 18.45 14.89
N TRP A 730 1.99 19.44 15.74
CA TRP A 730 1.00 20.38 16.28
C TRP A 730 1.60 21.79 16.37
N PHE A 731 0.96 22.80 15.74
CA PHE A 731 1.44 24.19 15.77
C PHE A 731 0.33 25.22 15.44
N GLY A 732 0.67 26.52 15.54
CA GLY A 732 -0.16 27.65 15.12
C GLY A 732 -0.97 28.29 16.26
N HIS A 733 -0.71 29.55 16.61
CA HIS A 733 -1.51 30.33 17.58
C HIS A 733 -1.20 31.84 17.47
N SER A 734 -2.19 32.70 17.74
CA SER A 734 -2.02 34.17 17.69
C SER A 734 -2.92 34.96 18.65
N ASP A 735 -3.76 34.30 19.47
CA ASP A 735 -4.64 35.03 20.37
C ASP A 735 -3.87 35.50 21.61
N PRO A 736 -4.11 36.74 22.09
CA PRO A 736 -3.53 37.25 23.32
C PRO A 736 -4.25 36.62 24.53
N SER A 737 -4.16 35.30 24.68
CA SER A 737 -4.57 34.64 25.90
C SER A 737 -3.54 34.95 27.00
N PRO A 738 -3.95 35.46 28.17
CA PRO A 738 -3.04 35.73 29.28
C PRO A 738 -2.38 34.44 29.84
N HIS A 739 -2.81 33.26 29.39
CA HIS A 739 -2.30 31.96 29.83
C HIS A 739 -1.29 31.32 28.88
N LEU A 740 -1.04 31.87 27.69
CA LEU A 740 -0.15 31.30 26.69
C LEU A 740 0.76 32.38 26.13
N GLN A 741 1.96 32.51 26.72
CA GLN A 741 2.98 33.45 26.25
C GLN A 741 3.28 33.17 24.77
N SER A 742 3.25 34.22 23.94
CA SER A 742 3.51 34.23 22.50
C SER A 742 4.53 33.18 22.03
N MET A 743 4.09 32.14 21.31
CA MET A 743 4.93 30.98 20.95
C MET A 743 5.02 30.72 19.44
N PRO A 744 6.25 30.75 18.87
CA PRO A 744 6.56 30.32 17.51
C PRO A 744 7.13 28.89 17.51
N TYR A 745 6.38 27.86 17.93
CA TYR A 745 6.91 26.48 17.98
C TYR A 745 6.06 25.46 17.21
N LEU A 746 6.75 24.52 16.57
CA LEU A 746 6.25 23.25 16.05
C LEU A 746 6.48 22.19 17.12
N PHE A 747 5.40 21.62 17.63
CA PHE A 747 5.46 20.50 18.56
C PHE A 747 5.39 19.18 17.80
N LEU A 748 6.29 18.25 18.13
CA LEU A 748 6.31 16.90 17.58
C LEU A 748 6.07 15.87 18.69
N TYR A 749 5.31 14.82 18.38
CA TYR A 749 5.01 13.73 19.31
C TYR A 749 4.96 12.40 18.58
N ARG A 750 5.38 11.32 19.24
CA ARG A 750 5.18 9.95 18.77
C ARG A 750 4.43 9.17 19.82
N TYR A 751 3.23 8.72 19.48
CA TYR A 751 2.46 7.83 20.33
C TYR A 751 3.11 6.44 20.38
N ALA A 752 3.01 5.81 21.54
CA ALA A 752 3.31 4.40 21.74
C ALA A 752 2.42 3.88 22.88
N PRO A 753 1.92 2.64 22.80
CA PRO A 753 1.20 2.01 23.90
C PRO A 753 2.07 1.92 25.15
N ILE A 754 1.47 1.99 26.33
CA ILE A 754 2.17 1.71 27.57
C ILE A 754 2.53 0.22 27.56
N SER A 755 3.82 -0.11 27.53
CA SER A 755 4.27 -1.48 27.74
C SER A 755 3.95 -1.86 29.19
N ASN A 756 3.00 -2.76 29.40
CA ASN A 756 2.84 -3.41 30.69
C ASN A 756 4.06 -4.30 30.94
N ASN A 757 5.12 -3.72 31.48
CA ASN A 757 6.17 -4.49 32.13
C ASN A 757 5.60 -5.03 33.45
N ASN A 758 4.81 -6.10 33.34
CA ASN A 758 4.44 -7.04 34.39
C ASN A 758 3.86 -8.28 33.71
N ASN A 759 4.75 -9.14 33.22
CA ASN A 759 4.74 -10.60 33.41
C ASN A 759 5.92 -11.24 32.67
#